data_AF-A0A485NLD1-F1
#
_entry.id   AF-A0A485NLD1-F1
#
_cell.length_a   1.000
_cell.length_b   1.000
_cell.length_c   1.000
_cell.angle_alpha   90.00
_cell.angle_beta   90.00
_cell.angle_gamma   90.00
#
_symmetry.space_group_name_H-M   'P 1'
#
loop_
_entity.id
_entity.type
_entity.pdbx_description
1 polymer ?
#
loop_
_entity_poly.entity_id
_entity_poly.type
_entity_poly.pdbx_seq_one_letter_code
_entity_poly.pdbx_strand_id
1 'polypeptide(L)'
;MSFPQEPWSTQHIPALFSAFCGLLVALSYHLSRQSSDPSVLLSFIHCRLLPKFLHQNLEELAADPLPKKMKGSVKDILKSDLIICSVAAVLSFAISASTVFLSLRPFLSVVLFALAGSVGFVTHYMLPQLRKHHPWMWISHPVLKNKEYQQREVRDIAHLMWFERLYVWLQCFEKYILYPAIILNALTIDAFSISNYRRLGTHWDIFLMIVAGMKLLRTSFCNPAHQFIHVSFTAIFFHFDYKDLSESFLLDFFMVSIVFSKLEDLLHKLQFVMTYVAPWQMAWGSSFHVFAQLFAVPHSAMLLFQTMATSIFSTPLSPFLGSVIFITSTRRVDNSNTRLVVQIEKDPGNDDNNLNSIFYEHLTRALQESLCGDLVLGRWGNYSSGDCFILASDYLNAFVHLIEIGNGLVTFQLRGLEFRGTYCQQREVEAIMEGDEDDRGCCCCKPGHLPHLLSCNAAFNLRWLTWEITRTQYILEGYSIIDNNAATMLQVFDLRRILIRYYIKSIIYYMVTSPKLLLWIKNESLLKSLQPFAKWHYIERDLAMFNINTDDDYVPCLQGITRASYCNVYLEWIQYCARKRQEPSKNLDSDEDSPLVTLSFALCILGRRALGTAAHNMALSLDSFLYGLHTLFKGDFRITARDEWVFADMDLLHKVVAPAIRMSLKLHQDQFTCPDEYEDPGVLYEAIQSFEKKVVICHEGDPAWRGAVLSNKEELLTLRHVVDEGTDEYKVIMLHRTFLSFKVIKVNKECVRGLWAGQQQELIFLRNRNPERGSIQNNKQVLRNLINSSCDQPLGYPMYVSPLTTSYLGTHRQLRSVWSGPVTLDGIRTWFRTKWLR
;
A
#
# COMPACT_ATOMS: atom_id res chain seq x y z
N MET A 1 53.36 17.96 34.95
CA MET A 1 53.39 16.52 35.27
C MET A 1 53.20 15.76 33.97
N SER A 2 54.30 15.33 33.39
CA SER A 2 54.39 14.62 32.11
C SER A 2 54.07 13.14 32.33
N PHE A 3 52.89 12.68 31.91
CA PHE A 3 52.66 11.24 31.73
C PHE A 3 53.51 10.78 30.54
N PRO A 4 54.41 9.79 30.69
CA PRO A 4 55.01 9.14 29.54
C PRO A 4 53.89 8.35 28.85
N GLN A 5 53.50 8.75 27.64
CA GLN A 5 52.68 7.88 26.78
C GLN A 5 53.61 6.79 26.26
N GLU A 6 53.56 5.61 26.88
CA GLU A 6 54.18 4.42 26.29
C GLU A 6 53.46 4.09 24.96
N PRO A 7 54.21 3.86 23.87
CA PRO A 7 53.64 3.41 22.60
C PRO A 7 52.96 2.04 22.73
N TRP A 8 51.92 1.77 21.94
CA TRP A 8 51.22 0.48 21.96
C TRP A 8 52.18 -0.68 21.70
N SER A 9 52.23 -1.63 22.64
CA SER A 9 52.94 -2.90 22.43
C SER A 9 52.12 -3.84 21.53
N THR A 10 52.80 -4.69 20.74
CA THR A 10 52.13 -5.70 19.90
C THR A 10 51.44 -6.81 20.71
N GLN A 11 51.76 -6.94 22.01
CA GLN A 11 51.25 -7.97 22.91
C GLN A 11 50.07 -7.51 23.78
N HIS A 12 49.85 -6.20 23.91
CA HIS A 12 48.77 -5.63 24.73
C HIS A 12 48.10 -4.44 24.04
N ILE A 13 46.80 -4.56 23.76
CA ILE A 13 45.94 -3.46 23.35
C ILE A 13 45.36 -2.79 24.60
N PRO A 14 45.36 -1.45 24.72
CA PRO A 14 44.78 -0.78 25.87
C PRO A 14 43.30 -1.08 26.04
N ALA A 15 42.90 -1.38 27.28
CA ALA A 15 41.50 -1.66 27.62
C ALA A 15 40.57 -0.49 27.26
N LEU A 16 41.04 0.77 27.36
CA LEU A 16 40.27 1.96 26.99
C LEU A 16 39.94 2.00 25.49
N PHE A 17 40.86 1.57 24.62
CA PHE A 17 40.60 1.49 23.18
C PHE A 17 39.59 0.39 22.88
N SER A 18 39.73 -0.77 23.53
CA SER A 18 38.78 -1.87 23.37
C SER A 18 37.36 -1.48 23.84
N ALA A 19 37.26 -0.71 24.93
CA ALA A 19 36.00 -0.15 25.41
C ALA A 19 35.41 0.86 24.42
N PHE A 20 36.25 1.71 23.81
CA PHE A 20 35.84 2.61 22.74
C PHE A 20 35.28 1.84 21.54
N CYS A 21 35.97 0.80 21.05
CA CYS A 21 35.49 -0.05 19.95
C CYS A 21 34.14 -0.72 20.28
N GLY A 22 33.99 -1.23 21.49
CA GLY A 22 32.72 -1.80 21.98
C GLY A 22 31.57 -0.80 21.95
N LEU A 23 31.79 0.40 22.48
CA LEU A 23 30.80 1.47 22.48
C LEU A 23 30.51 1.98 21.07
N LEU A 24 31.52 2.10 20.19
CA LEU A 24 31.35 2.55 18.81
C LEU A 24 30.40 1.64 18.04
N VAL A 25 30.60 0.32 18.11
CA VAL A 25 29.74 -0.67 17.43
C VAL A 25 28.31 -0.62 18.00
N ALA A 26 28.16 -0.60 19.32
CA ALA A 26 26.85 -0.56 19.97
C ALA A 26 26.08 0.74 19.68
N LEU A 27 26.76 1.90 19.72
CA LEU A 27 26.15 3.19 19.39
C LEU A 27 25.78 3.27 17.91
N SER A 28 26.65 2.82 16.99
CA SER A 28 26.33 2.78 15.56
C SER A 28 25.16 1.84 15.25
N TYR A 29 25.07 0.69 15.94
CA TYR A 29 23.92 -0.21 15.83
C TYR A 29 22.64 0.48 16.32
N HIS A 30 22.68 1.12 17.49
CA HIS A 30 21.51 1.81 18.03
C HIS A 30 21.06 2.98 17.14
N LEU A 31 21.99 3.80 16.66
CA LEU A 31 21.71 4.91 15.74
C LEU A 31 21.17 4.44 14.39
N SER A 32 21.55 3.24 13.93
CA SER A 32 20.98 2.64 12.71
C SER A 32 19.52 2.20 12.89
N ARG A 33 19.08 1.97 14.13
CA ARG A 33 17.72 1.51 14.49
C ARG A 33 16.74 2.65 14.82
N GLN A 34 17.23 3.88 14.93
CA GLN A 34 16.39 5.04 15.22
C GLN A 34 15.83 5.64 13.93
N SER A 35 14.53 5.95 13.93
CA SER A 35 13.90 6.73 12.87
C SER A 35 14.29 8.21 12.97
N SER A 36 14.36 8.89 11.83
CA SER A 36 14.56 10.34 11.77
C SER A 36 13.41 11.15 12.39
N ASP A 37 12.20 10.60 12.43
CA ASP A 37 11.05 11.22 13.08
C ASP A 37 11.08 10.98 14.61
N PRO A 38 11.28 12.02 15.44
CA PRO A 38 11.27 11.89 16.90
C PRO A 38 9.86 11.73 17.48
N SER A 39 8.80 12.00 16.69
CA SER A 39 7.42 12.02 17.17
C SER A 39 6.98 10.69 17.81
N VAL A 40 7.43 9.58 17.23
CA VAL A 40 7.11 8.23 17.71
C VAL A 40 7.68 8.01 19.10
N LEU A 41 8.96 8.31 19.33
CA LEU A 41 9.62 8.22 20.63
C LEU A 41 9.00 9.19 21.65
N LEU A 42 8.71 10.43 21.22
CA LEU A 42 8.07 11.43 22.07
C LEU A 42 6.67 10.98 22.51
N SER A 43 5.91 10.33 21.63
CA SER A 43 4.57 9.82 21.92
C SER A 43 4.58 8.76 23.03
N PHE A 44 5.63 7.94 23.13
CA PHE A 44 5.81 6.98 24.23
C PHE A 44 6.09 7.67 25.56
N ILE A 45 6.92 8.72 25.54
CA ILE A 45 7.24 9.53 26.71
C ILE A 45 5.95 10.20 27.22
N HIS A 46 5.18 10.82 26.33
CA HIS A 46 3.89 11.43 26.64
C HIS A 46 2.85 10.41 27.15
N CYS A 47 2.72 9.23 26.55
CA CYS A 47 1.81 8.18 27.02
C CYS A 47 2.15 7.67 28.43
N ARG A 48 3.44 7.72 28.82
CA ARG A 48 3.89 7.27 30.15
C ARG A 48 3.74 8.34 31.22
N LEU A 49 3.79 9.62 30.84
CA LEU A 49 3.72 10.78 31.74
C LEU A 49 2.30 11.36 31.89
N LEU A 50 1.44 11.28 30.87
CA LEU A 50 0.06 11.82 30.87
C LEU A 50 -0.97 10.79 30.37
N PRO A 51 -1.30 9.77 31.18
CA PRO A 51 -2.25 8.72 30.77
C PRO A 51 -3.71 9.20 30.67
N LYS A 52 -4.10 10.28 31.36
CA LYS A 52 -5.51 10.69 31.52
C LYS A 52 -6.10 11.51 30.36
N PHE A 53 -5.29 12.29 29.64
CA PHE A 53 -5.78 13.17 28.56
C PHE A 53 -5.92 12.45 27.20
N LEU A 54 -5.24 11.32 27.00
CA LEU A 54 -5.23 10.62 25.70
C LEU A 54 -6.33 9.56 25.56
N HIS A 55 -6.97 9.14 26.66
CA HIS A 55 -7.98 8.07 26.65
C HIS A 55 -9.28 8.51 25.96
N GLN A 56 -9.69 9.77 26.13
CA GLN A 56 -10.92 10.33 25.53
C GLN A 56 -10.86 10.39 23.99
N ASN A 57 -9.71 10.73 23.39
CA ASN A 57 -9.56 10.74 21.92
C ASN A 57 -9.39 9.33 21.32
N LEU A 58 -9.13 8.30 22.14
CA LEU A 58 -8.88 6.92 21.68
C LEU A 58 -10.16 6.07 21.62
N GLU A 59 -11.19 6.42 22.40
CA GLU A 59 -12.51 5.77 22.36
C GLU A 59 -13.29 6.11 21.08
N GLU A 60 -13.13 7.33 20.52
CA GLU A 60 -13.64 7.67 19.19
C GLU A 60 -12.91 6.94 18.03
N LEU A 61 -11.70 6.43 18.27
CA LEU A 61 -10.88 5.69 17.30
C LEU A 61 -10.97 4.15 17.45
N ALA A 62 -11.90 3.65 18.27
CA ALA A 62 -11.94 2.27 18.77
C ALA A 62 -12.16 1.15 17.73
N ALA A 63 -12.20 1.44 16.43
CA ALA A 63 -12.31 0.43 15.36
C ALA A 63 -10.95 -0.07 14.82
N ASP A 64 -9.85 0.68 14.97
CA ASP A 64 -8.58 0.35 14.30
C ASP A 64 -7.53 -0.31 15.22
N PRO A 65 -7.14 -1.58 14.97
CA PRO A 65 -6.13 -2.28 15.78
C PRO A 65 -4.67 -1.90 15.46
N LEU A 66 -4.40 -1.30 14.30
CA LEU A 66 -3.05 -1.11 13.78
C LEU A 66 -2.19 -0.16 14.65
N PRO A 67 -2.66 1.01 15.11
CA PRO A 67 -1.86 1.93 15.92
C PRO A 67 -1.39 1.30 17.24
N LYS A 68 -2.23 0.46 17.85
CA LYS A 68 -1.87 -0.29 19.07
C LYS A 68 -0.80 -1.33 18.79
N LYS A 69 -0.91 -2.06 17.67
CA LYS A 69 0.08 -3.05 17.21
C LYS A 69 1.44 -2.40 16.88
N MET A 70 1.43 -1.22 16.29
CA MET A 70 2.66 -0.45 16.02
C MET A 70 3.37 -0.03 17.31
N LYS A 71 2.61 0.53 18.25
CA LYS A 71 3.16 0.92 19.56
C LYS A 71 3.73 -0.29 20.31
N GLY A 72 3.07 -1.44 20.25
CA GLY A 72 3.61 -2.69 20.78
C GLY A 72 4.94 -3.08 20.13
N SER A 73 4.99 -3.04 18.79
CA SER A 73 6.18 -3.42 18.02
C SER A 73 7.40 -2.54 18.32
N VAL A 74 7.23 -1.22 18.42
CA VAL A 74 8.32 -0.29 18.77
C VAL A 74 8.85 -0.55 20.18
N LYS A 75 7.95 -0.81 21.14
CA LYS A 75 8.34 -1.14 22.52
C LYS A 75 9.17 -2.42 22.58
N ASP A 76 8.79 -3.44 21.83
CA ASP A 76 9.51 -4.72 21.78
C ASP A 76 10.87 -4.56 21.07
N ILE A 77 10.94 -3.73 20.03
CA ILE A 77 12.18 -3.36 19.36
C ILE A 77 13.15 -2.66 20.32
N LEU A 78 12.71 -1.64 21.05
CA LEU A 78 13.57 -0.90 21.98
C LEU A 78 14.14 -1.80 23.09
N LYS A 79 13.34 -2.74 23.60
CA LYS A 79 13.80 -3.74 24.58
C LYS A 79 14.85 -4.67 23.97
N SER A 80 14.59 -5.18 22.77
CA SER A 80 15.52 -6.05 22.03
C SER A 80 16.82 -5.31 21.74
N ASP A 81 16.75 -4.04 21.36
CA ASP A 81 17.92 -3.23 21.02
C ASP A 81 18.82 -3.01 22.24
N LEU A 82 18.26 -2.79 23.43
CA LEU A 82 19.06 -2.69 24.67
C LEU A 82 19.87 -3.97 24.94
N ILE A 83 19.28 -5.14 24.69
CA ILE A 83 19.94 -6.44 24.87
C ILE A 83 21.01 -6.63 23.78
N ILE A 84 20.67 -6.39 22.51
CA ILE A 84 21.61 -6.59 21.40
C ILE A 84 22.78 -5.60 21.49
N CYS A 85 22.54 -4.34 21.85
CA CYS A 85 23.60 -3.35 22.05
C CYS A 85 24.56 -3.76 23.17
N SER A 86 24.06 -4.30 24.29
CA SER A 86 24.93 -4.73 25.38
C SER A 86 25.78 -5.95 24.99
N VAL A 87 25.18 -6.93 24.31
CA VAL A 87 25.90 -8.09 23.75
C VAL A 87 26.93 -7.65 22.71
N ALA A 88 26.56 -6.77 21.77
CA ALA A 88 27.46 -6.27 20.74
C ALA A 88 28.64 -5.48 21.34
N ALA A 89 28.41 -4.70 22.40
CA ALA A 89 29.46 -3.98 23.12
C ALA A 89 30.46 -4.94 23.78
N VAL A 90 29.96 -5.95 24.49
CA VAL A 90 30.80 -6.95 25.19
C VAL A 90 31.58 -7.80 24.19
N LEU A 91 30.95 -8.27 23.12
CA LEU A 91 31.62 -9.07 22.09
C LEU A 91 32.68 -8.27 21.35
N SER A 92 32.37 -7.03 20.95
CA SER A 92 33.33 -6.17 20.26
C SER A 92 34.50 -5.78 21.17
N PHE A 93 34.24 -5.56 22.47
CA PHE A 93 35.27 -5.37 23.48
C PHE A 93 36.19 -6.61 23.61
N ALA A 94 35.60 -7.81 23.73
CA ALA A 94 36.37 -9.04 23.87
C ALA A 94 37.24 -9.32 22.64
N ILE A 95 36.70 -9.13 21.44
CA ILE A 95 37.43 -9.34 20.18
C ILE A 95 38.57 -8.31 20.06
N SER A 96 38.31 -7.02 20.31
CA SER A 96 39.36 -5.99 20.25
C SER A 96 40.43 -6.19 21.33
N ALA A 97 40.09 -6.67 22.52
CA ALA A 97 41.05 -6.95 23.58
C ALA A 97 41.93 -8.18 23.30
N SER A 98 41.44 -9.13 22.51
CA SER A 98 42.08 -10.44 22.27
C SER A 98 43.37 -10.43 21.42
N THR A 99 43.86 -9.24 21.03
CA THR A 99 45.02 -9.02 20.13
C THR A 99 44.97 -9.73 18.77
N VAL A 100 43.91 -10.47 18.46
CA VAL A 100 43.73 -11.27 17.23
C VAL A 100 43.96 -10.43 15.97
N PHE A 101 43.49 -9.19 15.94
CA PHE A 101 43.69 -8.28 14.80
C PHE A 101 45.16 -7.91 14.56
N LEU A 102 45.96 -7.77 15.62
CA LEU A 102 47.39 -7.44 15.51
C LEU A 102 48.23 -8.69 15.23
N SER A 103 47.91 -9.82 15.86
CA SER A 103 48.68 -11.05 15.75
C SER A 103 48.53 -11.74 14.38
N LEU A 104 47.39 -11.59 13.71
CA LEU A 104 47.10 -12.23 12.42
C LEU A 104 47.31 -11.30 11.21
N ARG A 105 47.93 -10.13 11.40
CA ARG A 105 48.28 -9.22 10.29
C ARG A 105 49.42 -9.82 9.44
N PRO A 106 49.39 -9.75 8.09
CA PRO A 106 48.35 -9.17 7.22
C PRO A 106 47.32 -10.18 6.68
N PHE A 107 47.40 -11.45 7.10
CA PHE A 107 46.58 -12.53 6.56
C PHE A 107 45.08 -12.30 6.83
N LEU A 108 44.72 -11.88 8.05
CA LEU A 108 43.33 -11.67 8.45
C LEU A 108 42.62 -10.62 7.60
N SER A 109 43.27 -9.50 7.28
CA SER A 109 42.66 -8.45 6.44
C SER A 109 42.35 -8.96 5.04
N VAL A 110 43.27 -9.70 4.42
CA VAL A 110 43.08 -10.26 3.07
C VAL A 110 41.92 -11.25 3.06
N VAL A 111 41.85 -12.14 4.07
CA VAL A 111 40.75 -13.09 4.20
C VAL A 111 39.41 -12.38 4.38
N LEU A 112 39.34 -11.35 5.24
CA LEU A 112 38.11 -10.58 5.45
C LEU A 112 37.65 -9.86 4.19
N PHE A 113 38.57 -9.27 3.41
CA PHE A 113 38.25 -8.61 2.14
C PHE A 113 37.76 -9.60 1.08
N ALA A 114 38.43 -10.75 0.94
CA ALA A 114 37.99 -11.80 0.02
C ALA A 114 36.61 -12.37 0.41
N LEU A 115 36.35 -12.51 1.72
CA LEU A 115 35.06 -12.95 2.22
C LEU A 115 33.97 -11.90 1.97
N ALA A 116 34.25 -10.61 2.17
CA ALA A 116 33.30 -9.53 1.84
C ALA A 116 33.01 -9.43 0.34
N GLY A 117 34.03 -9.56 -0.51
CA GLY A 117 33.85 -9.60 -1.95
C GLY A 117 33.00 -10.78 -2.40
N SER A 118 33.28 -11.99 -1.92
CA SER A 118 32.55 -13.21 -2.30
C SER A 118 31.13 -13.25 -1.76
N VAL A 119 30.91 -12.98 -0.46
CA VAL A 119 29.56 -12.95 0.13
C VAL A 119 28.73 -11.83 -0.48
N GLY A 120 29.31 -10.65 -0.65
CA GLY A 120 28.63 -9.51 -1.27
C GLY A 120 28.27 -9.76 -2.74
N PHE A 121 29.16 -10.38 -3.51
CA PHE A 121 28.89 -10.76 -4.90
C PHE A 121 27.73 -11.76 -5.00
N VAL A 122 27.72 -12.79 -4.15
CA VAL A 122 26.61 -13.77 -4.15
C VAL A 122 25.30 -13.11 -3.72
N THR A 123 25.34 -12.29 -2.66
CA THR A 123 24.15 -11.71 -2.02
C THR A 123 23.55 -10.57 -2.83
N HIS A 124 24.36 -9.61 -3.28
CA HIS A 124 23.87 -8.36 -3.89
C HIS A 124 23.98 -8.31 -5.41
N TYR A 125 24.76 -9.21 -6.03
CA TYR A 125 24.86 -9.29 -7.49
C TYR A 125 24.18 -10.54 -8.05
N MET A 126 24.61 -11.75 -7.67
CA MET A 126 24.11 -13.00 -8.26
C MET A 126 22.64 -13.28 -7.92
N LEU A 127 22.29 -13.34 -6.62
CA LEU A 127 20.94 -13.69 -6.18
C LEU A 127 19.85 -12.73 -6.72
N PRO A 128 20.03 -11.39 -6.68
CA PRO A 128 19.05 -10.46 -7.23
C PRO A 128 18.90 -10.62 -8.74
N GLN A 129 20.00 -10.76 -9.49
CA GLN A 129 19.96 -10.94 -10.95
C GLN A 129 19.20 -12.21 -11.36
N LEU A 130 19.39 -13.31 -10.64
CA LEU A 130 18.67 -14.57 -10.91
C LEU A 130 17.16 -14.50 -10.60
N ARG A 131 16.74 -13.55 -9.75
CA ARG A 131 15.34 -13.32 -9.35
C ARG A 131 14.63 -12.28 -10.22
N LYS A 132 15.37 -11.38 -10.88
CA LYS A 132 14.79 -10.38 -11.78
C LYS A 132 13.95 -11.04 -12.87
N HIS A 133 12.96 -10.31 -13.38
CA HIS A 133 12.12 -10.79 -14.48
C HIS A 133 12.96 -11.18 -15.71
N HIS A 134 13.90 -10.30 -16.09
CA HIS A 134 14.86 -10.54 -17.16
C HIS A 134 16.30 -10.51 -16.61
N PRO A 135 16.86 -11.65 -16.18
CA PRO A 135 18.25 -11.73 -15.75
C PRO A 135 19.20 -11.20 -16.83
N TRP A 136 20.07 -10.26 -16.44
CA TRP A 136 21.01 -9.54 -17.35
C TRP A 136 20.37 -8.92 -18.60
N MET A 137 19.04 -8.76 -18.63
CA MET A 137 18.27 -8.29 -19.80
C MET A 137 18.42 -9.18 -21.06
N TRP A 138 18.84 -10.43 -20.91
CA TRP A 138 18.96 -11.39 -22.02
C TRP A 138 18.08 -12.61 -21.85
N ILE A 139 17.82 -13.03 -20.61
CA ILE A 139 16.99 -14.20 -20.33
C ILE A 139 15.52 -13.77 -20.25
N SER A 140 14.65 -14.50 -20.94
CA SER A 140 13.22 -14.18 -21.05
C SER A 140 12.42 -14.35 -19.74
N HIS A 141 12.87 -15.22 -18.84
CA HIS A 141 12.17 -15.52 -17.60
C HIS A 141 13.14 -15.58 -16.41
N PRO A 142 12.65 -15.36 -15.17
CA PRO A 142 13.47 -15.53 -13.96
C PRO A 142 13.97 -16.98 -13.83
N VAL A 143 15.23 -17.12 -13.42
CA VAL A 143 15.84 -18.43 -13.13
C VAL A 143 15.31 -18.97 -11.80
N LEU A 144 15.26 -18.12 -10.78
CA LEU A 144 14.69 -18.44 -9.47
C LEU A 144 13.20 -18.07 -9.43
N LYS A 145 12.36 -19.00 -9.87
CA LYS A 145 10.90 -18.84 -9.89
C LYS A 145 10.30 -19.05 -8.50
N ASN A 146 9.36 -18.19 -8.13
CA ASN A 146 8.50 -18.43 -6.97
C ASN A 146 7.46 -19.50 -7.31
N LYS A 147 6.87 -20.12 -6.28
CA LYS A 147 5.82 -21.13 -6.44
C LYS A 147 4.58 -20.56 -7.15
N GLU A 148 4.31 -19.28 -6.93
CA GLU A 148 3.13 -18.60 -7.44
C GLU A 148 3.28 -18.17 -8.91
N TYR A 149 4.49 -18.23 -9.50
CA TYR A 149 4.80 -17.67 -10.83
C TYR A 149 3.83 -18.12 -11.96
N GLN A 150 3.27 -19.32 -11.87
CA GLN A 150 2.31 -19.85 -12.86
C GLN A 150 0.84 -19.73 -12.44
N GLN A 151 0.57 -19.24 -11.23
CA GLN A 151 -0.79 -19.07 -10.73
C GLN A 151 -1.37 -17.76 -11.26
N ARG A 152 -2.53 -17.86 -11.91
CA ARG A 152 -3.29 -16.69 -12.37
C ARG A 152 -4.06 -16.02 -11.23
N GLU A 153 -4.60 -16.83 -10.32
CA GLU A 153 -5.30 -16.36 -9.11
C GLU A 153 -4.55 -16.84 -7.86
N VAL A 154 -4.23 -15.89 -6.99
CA VAL A 154 -3.52 -16.16 -5.74
C VAL A 154 -4.53 -16.22 -4.60
N ARG A 155 -4.52 -17.33 -3.85
CA ARG A 155 -5.45 -17.56 -2.73
C ARG A 155 -4.82 -17.34 -1.36
N ASP A 156 -3.49 -17.35 -1.28
CA ASP A 156 -2.75 -17.32 -0.02
C ASP A 156 -1.55 -16.37 -0.07
N ILE A 157 -0.98 -16.08 1.10
CA ILE A 157 0.25 -15.30 1.24
C ILE A 157 1.41 -16.03 0.54
N ALA A 158 2.22 -15.30 -0.22
CA ALA A 158 3.38 -15.81 -0.96
C ALA A 158 4.25 -16.76 -0.11
N HIS A 159 4.51 -17.98 -0.59
CA HIS A 159 5.32 -18.96 0.13
C HIS A 159 6.78 -18.50 0.26
N LEU A 160 7.36 -18.77 1.44
CA LEU A 160 8.75 -18.49 1.72
C LEU A 160 9.67 -19.52 1.04
N MET A 161 10.46 -19.06 0.08
CA MET A 161 11.37 -19.92 -0.71
C MET A 161 12.73 -20.13 -0.01
N TRP A 162 13.45 -21.19 -0.40
CA TRP A 162 14.77 -21.51 0.18
C TRP A 162 15.81 -20.41 -0.09
N PHE A 163 15.78 -19.79 -1.27
CA PHE A 163 16.71 -18.73 -1.64
C PHE A 163 16.42 -17.42 -0.90
N GLU A 164 15.16 -17.16 -0.49
CA GLU A 164 14.82 -16.02 0.37
C GLU A 164 15.41 -16.22 1.77
N ARG A 165 15.38 -17.45 2.30
CA ARG A 165 16.05 -17.78 3.57
C ARG A 165 17.56 -17.61 3.47
N LEU A 166 18.17 -18.11 2.39
CA LEU A 166 19.60 -17.95 2.15
C LEU A 166 20.00 -16.47 2.08
N TYR A 167 19.23 -15.66 1.34
CA TYR A 167 19.46 -14.22 1.22
C TYR A 167 19.46 -13.52 2.58
N VAL A 168 18.45 -13.79 3.43
CA VAL A 168 18.38 -13.23 4.78
C VAL A 168 19.58 -13.67 5.63
N TRP A 169 19.95 -14.95 5.61
CA TRP A 169 21.10 -15.44 6.37
C TRP A 169 22.42 -14.80 5.95
N LEU A 170 22.66 -14.67 4.63
CA LEU A 170 23.85 -14.02 4.11
C LEU A 170 23.88 -12.52 4.46
N GLN A 171 22.76 -11.81 4.30
CA GLN A 171 22.65 -10.41 4.66
C GLN A 171 22.91 -10.19 6.15
N CYS A 172 22.42 -11.08 7.01
CA CYS A 172 22.65 -10.99 8.44
C CYS A 172 24.09 -11.31 8.85
N PHE A 173 24.72 -12.30 8.21
CA PHE A 173 26.14 -12.59 8.39
C PHE A 173 27.01 -11.39 7.99
N GLU A 174 26.76 -10.83 6.81
CA GLU A 174 27.48 -9.68 6.28
C GLU A 174 27.32 -8.45 7.19
N LYS A 175 26.07 -8.13 7.55
CA LYS A 175 25.71 -6.93 8.30
C LYS A 175 26.18 -6.93 9.75
N TYR A 176 26.07 -8.06 10.46
CA TYR A 176 26.33 -8.12 11.90
C TYR A 176 27.68 -8.72 12.28
N ILE A 177 28.34 -9.45 11.37
CA ILE A 177 29.62 -10.11 11.65
C ILE A 177 30.71 -9.56 10.74
N LEU A 178 30.52 -9.63 9.42
CA LEU A 178 31.60 -9.36 8.46
C LEU A 178 32.03 -7.89 8.43
N TYR A 179 31.10 -6.95 8.22
CA TYR A 179 31.45 -5.52 8.16
C TYR A 179 31.96 -4.96 9.50
N PRO A 180 31.33 -5.27 10.66
CA PRO A 180 31.90 -4.89 11.94
C PRO A 180 33.32 -5.44 12.14
N ALA A 181 33.61 -6.69 11.74
CA ALA A 181 34.95 -7.25 11.84
C ALA A 181 35.97 -6.52 10.94
N ILE A 182 35.60 -6.18 9.70
CA ILE A 182 36.46 -5.41 8.78
C ILE A 182 36.78 -4.03 9.35
N ILE A 183 35.76 -3.31 9.83
CA ILE A 183 35.93 -1.94 10.34
C ILE A 183 36.72 -1.96 11.65
N LEU A 184 36.46 -2.91 12.56
CA LEU A 184 37.24 -3.07 13.78
C LEU A 184 38.70 -3.45 13.50
N ASN A 185 38.94 -4.32 12.52
CA ASN A 185 40.29 -4.68 12.09
C ASN A 185 41.05 -3.45 11.55
N ALA A 186 40.42 -2.69 10.64
CA ALA A 186 40.98 -1.46 10.09
C ALA A 186 41.27 -0.42 11.20
N LEU A 187 40.29 -0.16 12.08
CA LEU A 187 40.44 0.73 13.23
C LEU A 187 41.60 0.34 14.14
N THR A 188 41.78 -0.96 14.40
CA THR A 188 42.85 -1.45 15.29
C THR A 188 44.23 -1.27 14.66
N ILE A 189 44.35 -1.53 13.35
CA ILE A 189 45.61 -1.35 12.60
C ILE A 189 45.97 0.12 12.50
N ASP A 190 45.01 0.98 12.15
CA ASP A 190 45.21 2.41 11.98
C ASP A 190 45.54 3.09 13.33
N ALA A 191 44.85 2.71 14.42
CA ALA A 191 45.14 3.20 15.76
C ALA A 191 46.56 2.82 16.24
N PHE A 192 47.00 1.58 15.96
CA PHE A 192 48.36 1.14 16.27
C PHE A 192 49.41 1.93 15.49
N SER A 193 49.16 2.22 14.21
CA SER A 193 50.04 3.03 13.36
C SER A 193 50.18 4.47 13.88
N ILE A 194 49.05 5.11 14.21
CA ILE A 194 49.01 6.48 14.74
C ILE A 194 49.77 6.56 16.08
N SER A 195 49.59 5.57 16.97
CA SER A 195 50.27 5.54 18.27
C SER A 195 51.79 5.46 18.18
N ASN A 196 52.33 4.81 17.14
CA ASN A 196 53.77 4.49 17.05
C ASN A 196 54.57 5.44 16.15
N TYR A 197 53.95 6.02 15.11
CA TYR A 197 54.68 6.71 14.05
C TYR A 197 54.31 8.19 13.83
N ARG A 198 53.14 8.70 14.29
CA ARG A 198 52.70 10.10 14.02
C ARG A 198 52.66 10.96 15.29
N ARG A 199 53.53 11.97 15.40
CA ARG A 199 53.59 12.92 16.54
C ARG A 199 53.07 14.34 16.25
N LEU A 200 52.72 14.69 15.01
CA LEU A 200 52.16 16.00 14.62
C LEU A 200 50.86 15.81 13.84
N GLY A 201 49.70 16.17 14.43
CA GLY A 201 48.37 16.08 13.81
C GLY A 201 47.30 15.27 14.58
N THR A 202 47.64 14.75 15.75
CA THR A 202 46.89 13.71 16.52
C THR A 202 45.39 13.93 16.69
N HIS A 203 44.90 15.15 16.93
CA HIS A 203 43.47 15.35 17.21
C HIS A 203 42.58 15.25 15.97
N TRP A 204 43.07 15.67 14.80
CA TRP A 204 42.29 15.64 13.57
C TRP A 204 42.19 14.23 12.99
N ASP A 205 43.29 13.49 13.00
CA ASP A 205 43.33 12.09 12.56
C ASP A 205 42.41 11.20 13.41
N ILE A 206 42.42 11.39 14.74
CA ILE A 206 41.50 10.68 15.66
C ILE A 206 40.04 11.05 15.35
N PHE A 207 39.73 12.33 15.14
CA PHE A 207 38.38 12.78 14.80
C PHE A 207 37.89 12.16 13.49
N LEU A 208 38.72 12.19 12.44
CA LEU A 208 38.40 11.59 11.15
C LEU A 208 38.19 10.07 11.26
N MET A 209 39.03 9.37 12.03
CA MET A 209 38.90 7.93 12.26
C MET A 209 37.60 7.58 12.99
N ILE A 210 37.20 8.36 14.01
CA ILE A 210 35.93 8.17 14.73
C ILE A 210 34.74 8.40 13.78
N VAL A 211 34.77 9.49 13.00
CA VAL A 211 33.69 9.83 12.06
C VAL A 211 33.59 8.76 10.97
N ALA A 212 34.71 8.36 10.36
CA ALA A 212 34.76 7.32 9.34
C ALA A 212 34.26 5.98 9.90
N GLY A 213 34.77 5.54 11.06
CA GLY A 213 34.32 4.31 11.70
C GLY A 213 32.84 4.30 12.04
N MET A 214 32.31 5.38 12.63
CA MET A 214 30.89 5.51 12.95
C MET A 214 30.02 5.52 11.69
N LYS A 215 30.40 6.30 10.67
CA LYS A 215 29.66 6.41 9.40
C LYS A 215 29.65 5.07 8.67
N LEU A 216 30.79 4.42 8.51
CA LEU A 216 30.92 3.12 7.82
C LEU A 216 30.14 2.02 8.56
N LEU A 217 30.18 1.97 9.89
CA LEU A 217 29.38 1.02 10.66
C LEU A 217 27.88 1.29 10.47
N ARG A 218 27.46 2.55 10.60
CA ARG A 218 26.06 2.92 10.41
C ARG A 218 25.57 2.62 9.00
N THR A 219 26.34 2.94 7.97
CA THR A 219 25.98 2.65 6.57
C THR A 219 25.91 1.15 6.32
N SER A 220 26.84 0.36 6.87
CA SER A 220 26.82 -1.10 6.77
C SER A 220 25.61 -1.73 7.45
N PHE A 221 25.16 -1.17 8.59
CA PHE A 221 23.93 -1.60 9.24
C PHE A 221 22.66 -1.17 8.50
N CYS A 222 22.63 0.01 7.88
CA CYS A 222 21.44 0.48 7.16
C CYS A 222 21.31 -0.14 5.76
N ASN A 223 22.37 -0.09 4.95
CA ASN A 223 22.36 -0.55 3.56
C ASN A 223 23.71 -1.22 3.19
N PRO A 224 23.81 -2.56 3.29
CA PRO A 224 25.01 -3.30 2.90
C PRO A 224 25.19 -3.44 1.37
N ALA A 225 24.17 -3.18 0.55
CA ALA A 225 24.14 -3.61 -0.85
C ALA A 225 25.30 -3.11 -1.71
N HIS A 226 25.82 -1.91 -1.42
CA HIS A 226 26.92 -1.28 -2.17
C HIS A 226 28.28 -1.45 -1.49
N GLN A 227 28.30 -1.89 -0.23
CA GLN A 227 29.51 -1.90 0.58
C GLN A 227 30.56 -2.90 0.06
N PHE A 228 30.15 -4.02 -0.53
CA PHE A 228 31.08 -4.99 -1.09
C PHE A 228 31.88 -4.43 -2.28
N ILE A 229 31.25 -3.58 -3.10
CA ILE A 229 31.92 -2.90 -4.23
C ILE A 229 32.95 -1.91 -3.68
N HIS A 230 32.56 -1.12 -2.69
CA HIS A 230 33.43 -0.13 -2.07
C HIS A 230 34.66 -0.79 -1.42
N VAL A 231 34.46 -1.85 -0.62
CA VAL A 231 35.56 -2.60 0.03
C VAL A 231 36.46 -3.25 -1.00
N SER A 232 35.89 -3.92 -2.01
CA SER A 232 36.67 -4.62 -3.04
C SER A 232 37.51 -3.65 -3.85
N PHE A 233 36.95 -2.52 -4.27
CA PHE A 233 37.67 -1.49 -5.00
C PHE A 233 38.78 -0.86 -4.15
N THR A 234 38.47 -0.50 -2.89
CA THR A 234 39.47 0.06 -1.97
C THR A 234 40.63 -0.90 -1.78
N ALA A 235 40.34 -2.19 -1.59
CA ALA A 235 41.36 -3.21 -1.44
C ALA A 235 42.21 -3.36 -2.70
N ILE A 236 41.61 -3.48 -3.88
CA ILE A 236 42.36 -3.65 -5.14
C ILE A 236 43.22 -2.42 -5.44
N PHE A 237 42.61 -1.23 -5.40
CA PHE A 237 43.26 0.02 -5.78
C PHE A 237 44.40 0.42 -4.83
N PHE A 238 44.17 0.39 -3.52
CA PHE A 238 45.16 0.87 -2.54
C PHE A 238 46.15 -0.22 -2.08
N HIS A 239 45.80 -1.51 -2.12
CA HIS A 239 46.79 -2.55 -1.79
C HIS A 239 47.68 -2.98 -2.97
N PHE A 240 47.17 -2.95 -4.21
CA PHE A 240 47.91 -3.48 -5.36
C PHE A 240 48.40 -2.39 -6.31
N ASP A 241 47.53 -1.47 -6.75
CA ASP A 241 47.87 -0.54 -7.84
C ASP A 241 48.61 0.71 -7.34
N TYR A 242 48.11 1.37 -6.29
CA TYR A 242 48.61 2.67 -5.80
C TYR A 242 48.80 2.69 -4.30
N LYS A 243 49.74 1.88 -3.82
CA LYS A 243 50.06 1.79 -2.39
C LYS A 243 50.57 3.09 -1.77
N ASP A 244 51.28 3.91 -2.55
CA ASP A 244 51.90 5.14 -2.07
C ASP A 244 50.89 6.29 -1.83
N LEU A 245 49.67 6.18 -2.39
CA LEU A 245 48.58 7.14 -2.18
C LEU A 245 47.73 6.81 -0.95
N SER A 246 47.88 5.61 -0.37
CA SER A 246 47.11 5.17 0.80
C SER A 246 47.68 5.77 2.07
N GLU A 247 46.89 6.56 2.80
CA GLU A 247 47.25 7.00 4.15
C GLU A 247 46.83 6.00 5.22
N SER A 248 45.56 5.55 5.17
CA SER A 248 45.00 4.57 6.08
C SER A 248 43.80 3.90 5.43
N PHE A 249 43.68 2.59 5.60
CA PHE A 249 42.64 1.82 4.90
C PHE A 249 41.22 2.29 5.29
N LEU A 250 40.99 2.67 6.55
CA LEU A 250 39.68 3.13 6.99
C LEU A 250 39.26 4.45 6.31
N LEU A 251 40.18 5.41 6.17
CA LEU A 251 39.90 6.68 5.51
C LEU A 251 39.73 6.49 4.00
N ASP A 252 40.58 5.65 3.39
CA ASP A 252 40.47 5.31 1.97
C ASP A 252 39.11 4.66 1.68
N PHE A 253 38.68 3.71 2.53
CA PHE A 253 37.37 3.07 2.41
C PHE A 253 36.22 4.09 2.56
N PHE A 254 36.33 5.02 3.51
CA PHE A 254 35.34 6.08 3.68
C PHE A 254 35.26 7.01 2.46
N MET A 255 36.41 7.43 1.91
CA MET A 255 36.47 8.30 0.73
C MET A 255 35.93 7.59 -0.52
N VAL A 256 36.33 6.33 -0.74
CA VAL A 256 35.82 5.51 -1.84
C VAL A 256 34.30 5.37 -1.74
N SER A 257 33.74 5.15 -0.54
CA SER A 257 32.29 5.08 -0.35
C SER A 257 31.57 6.38 -0.76
N ILE A 258 32.18 7.55 -0.56
CA ILE A 258 31.62 8.84 -1.01
C ILE A 258 31.72 8.96 -2.53
N VAL A 259 32.88 8.63 -3.11
CA VAL A 259 33.12 8.72 -4.56
C VAL A 259 32.17 7.80 -5.32
N PHE A 260 32.00 6.55 -4.90
CA PHE A 260 31.08 5.61 -5.54
C PHE A 260 29.62 6.03 -5.42
N SER A 261 29.21 6.61 -4.29
CA SER A 261 27.86 7.19 -4.15
C SER A 261 27.61 8.30 -5.19
N LYS A 262 28.60 9.15 -5.45
CA LYS A 262 28.51 10.22 -6.45
C LYS A 262 28.60 9.69 -7.89
N LEU A 263 29.37 8.64 -8.11
CA LEU A 263 29.45 7.97 -9.40
C LEU A 263 28.11 7.29 -9.75
N GLU A 264 27.46 6.66 -8.77
CA GLU A 264 26.14 6.07 -8.94
C GLU A 264 25.07 7.12 -9.26
N ASP A 265 25.06 8.26 -8.57
CA ASP A 265 24.20 9.40 -8.92
C ASP A 265 24.46 9.90 -10.35
N LEU A 266 25.74 9.94 -10.78
CA LEU A 266 26.10 10.33 -12.15
C LEU A 266 25.59 9.32 -13.18
N LEU A 267 25.75 8.03 -12.93
CA LEU A 267 25.28 6.96 -13.82
C LEU A 267 23.76 7.01 -14.00
N HIS A 268 23.00 7.20 -12.90
CA HIS A 268 21.55 7.34 -12.98
C HIS A 268 21.12 8.57 -13.79
N LYS A 269 21.82 9.70 -13.67
CA LYS A 269 21.57 10.90 -14.48
C LYS A 269 21.92 10.70 -15.94
N LEU A 270 23.04 10.05 -16.24
CA LEU A 270 23.44 9.73 -17.60
C LEU A 270 22.42 8.78 -18.25
N GLN A 271 21.96 7.74 -17.54
CA GLN A 271 20.92 6.84 -18.04
C GLN A 271 19.63 7.61 -18.34
N PHE A 272 19.21 8.51 -17.44
CA PHE A 272 18.03 9.34 -17.66
C PHE A 272 18.18 10.24 -18.88
N VAL A 273 19.29 10.98 -19.00
CA VAL A 273 19.58 11.86 -20.12
C VAL A 273 19.64 11.10 -21.43
N MET A 274 20.40 10.00 -21.49
CA MET A 274 20.54 9.18 -22.70
C MET A 274 19.20 8.59 -23.14
N THR A 275 18.41 8.10 -22.19
CA THR A 275 17.08 7.54 -22.49
C THR A 275 16.14 8.61 -23.03
N TYR A 276 16.12 9.78 -22.39
CA TYR A 276 15.22 10.88 -22.74
C TYR A 276 15.58 11.56 -24.08
N VAL A 277 16.86 11.62 -24.44
CA VAL A 277 17.38 12.28 -25.66
C VAL A 277 17.28 11.37 -26.89
N ALA A 278 16.95 10.08 -26.74
CA ALA A 278 17.13 9.13 -27.82
C ALA A 278 16.19 9.36 -29.03
N PRO A 279 16.75 9.51 -30.24
CA PRO A 279 15.99 9.97 -31.40
C PRO A 279 15.00 8.94 -31.95
N TRP A 280 15.23 7.63 -31.73
CA TRP A 280 14.32 6.56 -32.18
C TRP A 280 13.13 6.34 -31.24
N GLN A 281 13.09 7.02 -30.10
CA GLN A 281 12.05 6.83 -29.07
C GLN A 281 11.09 8.00 -28.96
N MET A 282 11.42 9.14 -29.59
CA MET A 282 10.51 10.27 -29.65
C MET A 282 9.41 10.00 -30.69
N ALA A 283 8.18 9.86 -30.21
CA ALA A 283 7.02 10.09 -31.07
C ALA A 283 7.04 11.57 -31.44
N TRP A 284 7.39 11.88 -32.70
CA TRP A 284 7.42 13.25 -33.20
C TRP A 284 6.01 13.86 -33.19
N GLY A 285 5.59 14.41 -32.05
CA GLY A 285 4.30 15.08 -31.89
C GLY A 285 4.29 16.52 -32.39
N SER A 286 5.47 17.13 -32.58
CA SER A 286 5.61 18.53 -33.04
C SER A 286 6.98 18.78 -33.68
N SER A 287 7.01 19.66 -34.69
CA SER A 287 8.23 20.13 -35.37
C SER A 287 9.24 20.77 -34.41
N PHE A 288 8.78 21.34 -33.28
CA PHE A 288 9.66 21.91 -32.26
C PHE A 288 10.64 20.88 -31.69
N HIS A 289 10.18 19.63 -31.47
CA HIS A 289 11.04 18.56 -30.96
C HIS A 289 12.13 18.18 -31.95
N VAL A 290 11.86 18.27 -33.26
CA VAL A 290 12.87 18.04 -34.34
C VAL A 290 13.98 19.08 -34.26
N PHE A 291 13.61 20.35 -34.17
CA PHE A 291 14.58 21.43 -34.06
C PHE A 291 15.36 21.35 -32.74
N ALA A 292 14.69 21.10 -31.62
CA ALA A 292 15.34 20.97 -30.31
C ALA A 292 16.39 19.85 -30.29
N GLN A 293 16.13 18.72 -30.97
CA GLN A 293 17.09 17.62 -31.08
C GLN A 293 18.33 18.02 -31.88
N LEU A 294 18.17 18.75 -32.99
CA LEU A 294 19.29 19.27 -33.79
C LEU A 294 20.14 20.25 -32.97
N PHE A 295 19.52 21.11 -32.17
CA PHE A 295 20.21 22.02 -31.27
C PHE A 295 20.83 21.33 -30.03
N ALA A 296 20.36 20.14 -29.65
CA ALA A 296 20.93 19.39 -28.53
C ALA A 296 22.32 18.81 -28.85
N VAL A 297 22.63 18.53 -30.12
CA VAL A 297 23.93 17.95 -30.53
C VAL A 297 25.12 18.87 -30.17
N PRO A 298 25.13 20.16 -30.53
CA PRO A 298 26.17 21.10 -30.06
C PRO A 298 26.21 21.27 -28.54
N HIS A 299 25.06 21.18 -27.86
CA HIS A 299 24.95 21.32 -26.41
C HIS A 299 25.33 20.05 -25.63
N SER A 300 25.69 18.95 -26.28
CA SER A 300 26.00 17.67 -25.62
C SER A 300 27.19 17.78 -24.66
N ALA A 301 28.22 18.57 -24.99
CA ALA A 301 29.36 18.82 -24.09
C ALA A 301 28.96 19.62 -22.83
N MET A 302 28.11 20.64 -23.01
CA MET A 302 27.56 21.42 -21.90
C MET A 302 26.65 20.56 -21.01
N LEU A 303 25.83 19.70 -21.62
CA LEU A 303 24.97 18.75 -20.91
C LEU A 303 25.78 17.77 -20.08
N LEU A 304 26.86 17.20 -20.63
CA LEU A 304 27.78 16.34 -19.87
C LEU A 304 28.38 17.09 -18.68
N PHE A 305 28.90 18.29 -18.89
CA PHE A 305 29.45 19.12 -17.80
C PHE A 305 28.39 19.40 -16.72
N GLN A 306 27.16 19.71 -17.12
CA GLN A 306 26.04 19.95 -16.23
C GLN A 306 25.63 18.68 -15.47
N THR A 307 25.61 17.51 -16.11
CA THR A 307 25.35 16.23 -15.42
C THR A 307 26.43 15.93 -14.37
N MET A 308 27.70 16.21 -14.68
CA MET A 308 28.80 16.05 -13.75
C MET A 308 28.69 17.02 -12.56
N ALA A 309 28.51 18.31 -12.83
CA ALA A 309 28.36 19.32 -11.79
C ALA A 309 27.15 19.05 -10.89
N THR A 310 25.99 18.70 -11.48
CA THR A 310 24.80 18.37 -10.69
C THR A 310 24.96 17.09 -9.88
N SER A 311 25.75 16.10 -10.35
CA SER A 311 26.05 14.89 -9.56
C SER A 311 26.87 15.23 -8.31
N ILE A 312 27.91 16.05 -8.46
CA ILE A 312 28.76 16.50 -7.33
C ILE A 312 27.90 17.16 -6.25
N PHE A 313 27.04 18.10 -6.64
CA PHE A 313 26.14 18.82 -5.72
C PHE A 313 24.84 18.07 -5.38
N SER A 314 24.62 16.87 -5.95
CA SER A 314 23.36 16.11 -5.85
C SER A 314 22.10 16.95 -6.15
N THR A 315 22.21 17.92 -7.07
CA THR A 315 21.09 18.77 -7.52
C THR A 315 20.29 18.05 -8.62
N PRO A 316 18.96 18.25 -8.71
CA PRO A 316 18.16 17.64 -9.78
C PRO A 316 18.47 18.27 -11.14
N LEU A 317 18.35 17.45 -12.19
CA LEU A 317 18.45 17.86 -13.59
C LEU A 317 17.07 17.74 -14.23
N SER A 318 16.47 18.85 -14.68
CA SER A 318 15.11 18.86 -15.23
C SER A 318 15.10 19.12 -16.73
N PRO A 319 14.25 18.43 -17.52
CA PRO A 319 14.03 18.77 -18.92
C PRO A 319 13.23 20.08 -19.02
N PHE A 320 13.69 21.02 -19.85
CA PHE A 320 13.03 22.31 -20.04
C PHE A 320 11.80 22.15 -20.94
N LEU A 321 10.60 22.45 -20.42
CA LEU A 321 9.33 22.33 -21.16
C LEU A 321 9.08 20.92 -21.76
N GLY A 322 9.61 19.89 -21.10
CA GLY A 322 9.62 18.52 -21.64
C GLY A 322 10.46 18.31 -22.91
N SER A 323 11.31 19.27 -23.27
CA SER A 323 12.26 19.17 -24.39
C SER A 323 13.55 18.43 -24.00
N VAL A 324 14.40 18.21 -25.00
CA VAL A 324 15.70 17.51 -24.92
C VAL A 324 16.77 18.37 -24.20
N ILE A 325 16.48 19.66 -23.97
CA ILE A 325 17.37 20.59 -23.28
C ILE A 325 17.17 20.45 -21.77
N PHE A 326 18.24 20.18 -21.03
CA PHE A 326 18.19 20.08 -19.56
C PHE A 326 18.69 21.34 -18.87
N ILE A 327 18.02 21.73 -17.79
CA ILE A 327 18.39 22.86 -16.94
C ILE A 327 18.67 22.37 -15.53
N THR A 328 19.55 23.09 -14.82
CA THR A 328 19.78 22.85 -13.39
C THR A 328 18.68 23.54 -12.60
N SER A 329 17.83 22.76 -11.93
CA SER A 329 16.79 23.32 -11.08
C SER A 329 17.40 23.73 -9.74
N THR A 330 17.28 25.01 -9.35
CA THR A 330 17.65 25.46 -8.01
C THR A 330 16.44 25.38 -7.08
N ARG A 331 16.63 24.62 -5.99
CA ARG A 331 15.77 24.54 -4.80
C ARG A 331 14.37 23.91 -5.02
N ARG A 332 14.22 22.70 -4.46
CA ARG A 332 12.92 22.07 -4.18
C ARG A 332 12.20 22.90 -3.12
N VAL A 333 10.98 23.35 -3.41
CA VAL A 333 10.09 23.94 -2.39
C VAL A 333 9.26 22.76 -1.92
N ASP A 334 9.68 22.16 -0.80
CA ASP A 334 8.96 21.06 -0.18
C ASP A 334 7.63 21.59 0.38
N ASN A 335 6.56 21.50 -0.42
CA ASN A 335 5.19 21.62 0.06
C ASN A 335 4.70 20.33 0.75
N SER A 336 5.61 19.44 1.16
CA SER A 336 5.33 18.11 1.75
C SER A 336 4.58 18.14 3.08
N ASN A 337 4.20 19.32 3.58
CA ASN A 337 3.47 19.51 4.84
C ASN A 337 2.05 20.09 4.68
N THR A 338 1.45 20.09 3.48
CA THR A 338 0.00 20.29 3.41
C THR A 338 -0.68 19.02 3.93
N ARG A 339 -1.13 19.09 5.20
CA ARG A 339 -1.93 18.04 5.86
C ARG A 339 -3.02 17.54 4.93
N LEU A 340 -3.19 16.21 4.89
CA LEU A 340 -4.35 15.50 4.31
C LEU A 340 -5.70 16.18 4.61
N VAL A 341 -5.81 16.87 5.76
CA VAL A 341 -6.98 17.66 6.16
C VAL A 341 -7.32 18.78 5.17
N VAL A 342 -6.33 19.44 4.57
CA VAL A 342 -6.54 20.52 3.58
C VAL A 342 -6.97 19.96 2.22
N GLN A 343 -6.68 18.69 1.93
CA GLN A 343 -7.15 18.01 0.72
C GLN A 343 -8.58 17.47 0.87
N ILE A 344 -8.93 16.98 2.07
CA ILE A 344 -10.28 16.50 2.36
C ILE A 344 -11.29 17.66 2.47
N GLU A 345 -10.86 18.82 2.98
CA GLU A 345 -11.79 19.93 3.27
C GLU A 345 -12.12 20.84 2.08
N LYS A 346 -11.50 20.70 0.90
CA LYS A 346 -11.54 21.77 -0.11
C LYS A 346 -12.31 21.58 -1.42
N ASP A 347 -12.85 20.42 -1.76
CA ASP A 347 -13.66 20.30 -2.98
C ASP A 347 -14.89 19.39 -2.80
N PRO A 348 -16.08 19.95 -2.48
CA PRO A 348 -17.34 19.21 -2.40
C PRO A 348 -17.95 18.86 -3.78
N GLY A 349 -17.11 18.78 -4.83
CA GLY A 349 -17.53 18.54 -6.22
C GLY A 349 -16.71 17.48 -6.95
N ASN A 350 -15.87 16.70 -6.24
CA ASN A 350 -15.00 15.66 -6.81
C ASN A 350 -15.09 14.35 -5.98
N ASP A 351 -16.31 14.01 -5.56
CA ASP A 351 -16.59 12.96 -4.56
C ASP A 351 -16.09 11.57 -4.99
N ASP A 352 -16.13 11.23 -6.29
CA ASP A 352 -15.71 9.92 -6.81
C ASP A 352 -14.22 9.60 -6.55
N ASN A 353 -13.35 10.61 -6.66
CA ASN A 353 -11.92 10.46 -6.40
C ASN A 353 -11.63 10.23 -4.91
N ASN A 354 -12.44 10.79 -4.02
CA ASN A 354 -12.31 10.57 -2.58
C ASN A 354 -12.74 9.13 -2.21
N LEU A 355 -13.77 8.59 -2.86
CA LEU A 355 -14.29 7.24 -2.57
C LEU A 355 -13.26 6.15 -2.88
N ASN A 356 -12.53 6.27 -3.99
CA ASN A 356 -11.51 5.30 -4.35
C ASN A 356 -10.20 5.45 -3.53
N SER A 357 -10.01 6.59 -2.84
CA SER A 357 -8.80 6.84 -2.03
C SER A 357 -8.65 5.82 -0.88
N ILE A 358 -9.78 5.26 -0.42
CA ILE A 358 -9.82 4.29 0.68
C ILE A 358 -9.06 2.99 0.35
N PHE A 359 -9.04 2.57 -0.91
CA PHE A 359 -8.32 1.38 -1.34
C PHE A 359 -6.81 1.58 -1.18
N TYR A 360 -6.32 2.78 -1.48
CA TYR A 360 -4.93 3.15 -1.28
C TYR A 360 -4.58 3.35 0.19
N GLU A 361 -5.51 3.83 1.02
CA GLU A 361 -5.32 3.84 2.47
C GLU A 361 -5.17 2.42 3.02
N HIS A 362 -6.04 1.49 2.61
CA HIS A 362 -5.95 0.08 2.99
C HIS A 362 -4.62 -0.54 2.51
N LEU A 363 -4.24 -0.30 1.25
CA LEU A 363 -2.96 -0.77 0.69
C LEU A 363 -1.76 -0.21 1.45
N THR A 364 -1.81 1.06 1.86
CA THR A 364 -0.77 1.69 2.69
C THR A 364 -0.62 0.95 4.01
N ARG A 365 -1.73 0.56 4.66
CA ARG A 365 -1.70 -0.22 5.92
C ARG A 365 -1.15 -1.62 5.73
N ALA A 366 -1.54 -2.29 4.64
CA ALA A 366 -1.01 -3.61 4.30
C ALA A 366 0.52 -3.56 4.10
N LEU A 367 1.01 -2.58 3.33
CA LEU A 367 2.44 -2.30 3.18
C LEU A 367 3.10 -1.90 4.50
N GLN A 368 2.40 -1.18 5.37
CA GLN A 368 2.94 -0.82 6.67
C GLN A 368 3.26 -2.07 7.51
N GLU A 369 2.46 -3.12 7.40
CA GLU A 369 2.71 -4.39 8.08
C GLU A 369 3.80 -5.25 7.42
N SER A 370 3.90 -5.27 6.08
CA SER A 370 4.75 -6.22 5.34
C SER A 370 6.02 -5.64 4.70
N LEU A 371 6.03 -4.36 4.28
CA LEU A 371 7.06 -3.81 3.39
C LEU A 371 8.48 -4.02 3.92
N CYS A 372 8.74 -3.71 5.19
CA CYS A 372 10.09 -3.85 5.76
C CYS A 372 10.59 -5.32 5.71
N GLY A 373 9.72 -6.29 5.96
CA GLY A 373 10.08 -7.70 5.88
C GLY A 373 10.25 -8.18 4.43
N ASP A 374 9.39 -7.72 3.52
CA ASP A 374 9.48 -8.05 2.10
C ASP A 374 10.78 -7.53 1.44
N LEU A 375 11.22 -6.32 1.83
CA LEU A 375 12.49 -5.75 1.41
C LEU A 375 13.69 -6.55 1.93
N VAL A 376 13.68 -6.95 3.20
CA VAL A 376 14.74 -7.80 3.79
C VAL A 376 14.76 -9.21 3.18
N LEU A 377 13.63 -9.73 2.74
CA LEU A 377 13.55 -10.98 1.98
C LEU A 377 14.07 -10.82 0.53
N GLY A 378 14.47 -9.61 0.12
CA GLY A 378 14.94 -9.29 -1.23
C GLY A 378 13.86 -9.36 -2.29
N ARG A 379 12.57 -9.26 -1.91
CA ARG A 379 11.44 -9.43 -2.86
C ARG A 379 11.36 -8.32 -3.90
N TRP A 380 11.90 -7.13 -3.60
CA TRP A 380 11.96 -5.97 -4.50
C TRP A 380 13.37 -5.76 -5.08
N GLY A 381 14.26 -6.74 -4.95
CA GLY A 381 15.66 -6.63 -5.35
C GLY A 381 16.47 -5.69 -4.45
N ASN A 382 17.54 -5.11 -4.99
CA ASN A 382 18.38 -4.15 -4.26
C ASN A 382 17.65 -2.81 -4.13
N TYR A 383 17.61 -2.26 -2.93
CA TYR A 383 16.89 -1.04 -2.60
C TYR A 383 17.78 -0.06 -1.82
N SER A 384 17.58 1.23 -2.07
CA SER A 384 18.34 2.33 -1.46
C SER A 384 17.42 3.47 -1.01
N SER A 385 17.95 4.40 -0.20
CA SER A 385 17.17 5.55 0.28
C SER A 385 16.90 6.50 -0.89
N GLY A 386 15.65 6.89 -1.09
CA GLY A 386 15.22 7.69 -2.23
C GLY A 386 14.85 6.88 -3.47
N ASP A 387 14.85 5.54 -3.39
CA ASP A 387 14.35 4.71 -4.49
C ASP A 387 12.83 4.83 -4.62
N CYS A 388 12.36 4.82 -5.88
CA CYS A 388 10.96 4.91 -6.24
C CYS A 388 10.50 3.63 -6.93
N PHE A 389 9.35 3.12 -6.51
CA PHE A 389 8.73 1.93 -7.06
C PHE A 389 7.30 2.23 -7.53
N ILE A 390 6.89 1.59 -8.62
CA ILE A 390 5.50 1.57 -9.06
C ILE A 390 4.96 0.17 -8.81
N LEU A 391 3.83 0.09 -8.10
CA LEU A 391 3.02 -1.11 -7.98
C LEU A 391 1.90 -1.01 -9.01
N ALA A 392 1.92 -1.89 -10.00
CA ALA A 392 0.90 -1.95 -11.04
C ALA A 392 0.11 -3.26 -10.95
N SER A 393 -1.20 -3.13 -10.93
CA SER A 393 -2.19 -4.21 -10.99
C SER A 393 -3.27 -3.79 -11.98
N ASP A 394 -4.12 -4.72 -12.41
CA ASP A 394 -5.16 -4.47 -13.44
C ASP A 394 -6.03 -3.22 -13.19
N TYR A 395 -6.36 -2.93 -11.93
CA TYR A 395 -7.20 -1.77 -11.55
C TYR A 395 -6.51 -0.76 -10.63
N LEU A 396 -5.33 -1.10 -10.07
CA LEU A 396 -4.67 -0.31 -9.03
C LEU A 396 -3.24 -0.01 -9.42
N ASN A 397 -2.94 1.29 -9.53
CA ASN A 397 -1.59 1.79 -9.74
C ASN A 397 -1.18 2.65 -8.55
N ALA A 398 -0.09 2.30 -7.87
CA ALA A 398 0.44 3.04 -6.72
C ALA A 398 1.92 3.36 -6.91
N PHE A 399 2.31 4.57 -6.54
CA PHE A 399 3.70 5.02 -6.50
C PHE A 399 4.21 4.98 -5.06
N VAL A 400 5.24 4.19 -4.79
CA VAL A 400 5.85 4.01 -3.47
C VAL A 400 7.26 4.61 -3.46
N HIS A 401 7.48 5.59 -2.60
CA HIS A 401 8.78 6.24 -2.42
C HIS A 401 9.40 5.83 -1.08
N LEU A 402 10.60 5.25 -1.10
CA LEU A 402 11.36 4.91 0.10
C LEU A 402 12.14 6.13 0.58
N ILE A 403 11.74 6.71 1.71
CA ILE A 403 12.33 7.96 2.20
C ILE A 403 13.54 7.67 3.08
N GLU A 404 13.36 6.77 4.05
CA GLU A 404 14.40 6.41 5.01
C GLU A 404 14.49 4.90 5.14
N ILE A 405 15.72 4.38 5.15
CA ILE A 405 16.02 2.98 5.43
C ILE A 405 16.91 2.94 6.67
N GLY A 406 16.41 2.28 7.71
CA GLY A 406 17.16 1.95 8.91
C GLY A 406 17.38 0.45 9.03
N ASN A 407 18.01 0.05 10.12
CA ASN A 407 18.23 -1.34 10.46
C ASN A 407 16.91 -2.01 10.91
N GLY A 408 16.14 -2.57 9.99
CA GLY A 408 14.86 -3.21 10.31
C GLY A 408 13.70 -2.24 10.56
N LEU A 409 13.82 -1.02 10.01
CA LEU A 409 12.73 -0.09 9.79
C LEU A 409 12.85 0.50 8.40
N VAL A 410 11.72 0.82 7.78
CA VAL A 410 11.65 1.53 6.51
C VAL A 410 10.52 2.54 6.58
N THR A 411 10.82 3.81 6.31
CA THR A 411 9.82 4.87 6.21
C THR A 411 9.55 5.13 4.73
N PHE A 412 8.30 5.04 4.34
CA PHE A 412 7.86 5.19 2.96
C PHE A 412 6.63 6.10 2.85
N GLN A 413 6.38 6.54 1.63
CA GLN A 413 5.19 7.28 1.27
C GLN A 413 4.55 6.64 0.03
N LEU A 414 3.26 6.36 0.12
CA LEU A 414 2.46 5.82 -0.97
C LEU A 414 1.62 6.93 -1.59
N ARG A 415 1.58 6.97 -2.92
CA ARG A 415 0.70 7.83 -3.70
C ARG A 415 -0.17 6.98 -4.61
N GLY A 416 -1.48 7.03 -4.41
CA GLY A 416 -2.45 6.35 -5.27
C GLY A 416 -2.67 7.16 -6.54
N LEU A 417 -2.57 6.49 -7.69
CA LEU A 417 -2.88 7.07 -8.99
C LEU A 417 -4.34 6.80 -9.36
N GLU A 418 -4.82 7.39 -10.45
CA GLU A 418 -6.18 7.17 -10.93
C GLU A 418 -6.38 5.71 -11.37
N PHE A 419 -7.57 5.16 -11.07
CA PHE A 419 -8.00 3.82 -11.49
C PHE A 419 -8.13 3.72 -13.02
N ARG A 420 -8.69 4.78 -13.63
CA ARG A 420 -8.75 4.98 -15.08
C ARG A 420 -8.07 6.29 -15.39
N GLY A 421 -6.83 6.21 -15.85
CA GLY A 421 -6.07 7.39 -16.25
C GLY A 421 -6.42 7.86 -17.66
N THR A 422 -5.83 8.99 -18.05
CA THR A 422 -5.83 9.44 -19.45
C THR A 422 -5.31 8.37 -20.40
N TYR A 423 -5.67 8.45 -21.69
CA TYR A 423 -5.22 7.49 -22.70
C TYR A 423 -3.69 7.30 -22.72
N CYS A 424 -2.91 8.39 -22.57
CA CYS A 424 -1.45 8.30 -22.50
C CYS A 424 -0.95 7.55 -21.25
N GLN A 425 -1.59 7.77 -20.10
CA GLN A 425 -1.29 7.04 -18.87
C GLN A 425 -1.64 5.55 -19.02
N GLN A 426 -2.80 5.24 -19.61
CA GLN A 426 -3.19 3.85 -19.84
C GLN A 426 -2.21 3.11 -20.75
N ARG A 427 -1.70 3.77 -21.80
CA ARG A 427 -0.66 3.19 -22.66
C ARG A 427 0.68 2.94 -21.94
N GLU A 428 1.02 3.73 -20.94
CA GLU A 428 2.20 3.49 -20.08
C GLU A 428 1.96 2.30 -19.14
N VAL A 429 0.75 2.18 -18.56
CA VAL A 429 0.36 1.02 -17.75
C VAL A 429 0.33 -0.25 -18.60
N GLU A 430 -0.27 -0.20 -19.78
CA GLU A 430 -0.26 -1.31 -20.75
C GLU A 430 1.17 -1.72 -21.10
N ALA A 431 2.10 -0.79 -21.30
CA ALA A 431 3.50 -1.12 -21.55
C ALA A 431 4.20 -1.84 -20.38
N ILE A 432 3.71 -1.66 -19.14
CA ILE A 432 4.18 -2.40 -17.96
C ILE A 432 3.50 -3.77 -17.87
N MET A 433 2.24 -3.86 -18.31
CA MET A 433 1.40 -5.05 -18.17
C MET A 433 1.61 -6.06 -19.31
N GLU A 434 1.75 -5.60 -20.55
CA GLU A 434 2.17 -6.37 -21.71
C GLU A 434 3.63 -6.82 -21.51
N GLY A 435 3.90 -8.11 -21.74
CA GLY A 435 5.26 -8.65 -21.64
C GLY A 435 6.04 -8.45 -22.93
N ASP A 436 7.38 -8.44 -22.86
CA ASP A 436 8.26 -8.28 -24.02
C ASP A 436 8.32 -9.50 -24.97
N GLU A 437 7.39 -10.46 -24.84
CA GLU A 437 7.39 -11.73 -25.58
C GLU A 437 6.96 -11.59 -27.05
N ASP A 438 6.33 -10.47 -27.42
CA ASP A 438 5.81 -10.25 -28.77
C ASP A 438 6.85 -9.68 -29.75
N ASP A 439 8.02 -9.25 -29.26
CA ASP A 439 9.03 -8.56 -30.06
C ASP A 439 10.03 -9.54 -30.74
N ARG A 440 9.53 -10.29 -31.72
CA ARG A 440 10.28 -11.39 -32.41
C ARG A 440 11.37 -10.96 -33.40
N GLY A 441 11.71 -9.67 -33.49
CA GLY A 441 12.60 -9.12 -34.51
C GLY A 441 14.05 -8.88 -34.06
N CYS A 442 14.95 -8.69 -35.04
CA CYS A 442 16.27 -8.08 -34.82
C CYS A 442 16.61 -7.22 -36.05
N CYS A 443 16.29 -5.92 -35.99
CA CYS A 443 16.28 -5.04 -37.17
C CYS A 443 15.54 -5.73 -38.34
N CYS A 444 15.74 -5.34 -39.60
CA CYS A 444 14.98 -5.82 -40.76
C CYS A 444 15.06 -7.35 -41.03
N CYS A 445 15.73 -8.11 -40.17
CA CYS A 445 15.90 -9.55 -40.25
C CYS A 445 15.10 -10.24 -39.14
N LYS A 446 14.54 -11.42 -39.45
CA LYS A 446 13.94 -12.33 -38.47
C LYS A 446 14.88 -13.50 -38.17
N PRO A 447 16.08 -13.29 -37.57
CA PRO A 447 16.78 -14.42 -37.00
C PRO A 447 15.92 -14.90 -35.84
N GLY A 448 15.48 -16.16 -35.86
CA GLY A 448 14.83 -16.74 -34.69
C GLY A 448 15.73 -16.60 -33.46
N HIS A 449 15.15 -16.52 -32.27
CA HIS A 449 15.90 -16.53 -31.02
C HIS A 449 15.89 -17.94 -30.42
N LEU A 450 16.91 -18.25 -29.60
CA LEU A 450 16.95 -19.50 -28.84
C LEU A 450 15.80 -19.55 -27.83
N PRO A 451 15.29 -20.76 -27.50
CA PRO A 451 14.27 -20.89 -26.48
C PRO A 451 14.80 -20.36 -25.14
N HIS A 452 13.96 -19.62 -24.42
CA HIS A 452 14.26 -18.94 -23.16
C HIS A 452 15.19 -17.71 -23.23
N LEU A 453 15.71 -17.33 -24.38
CA LEU A 453 16.44 -16.07 -24.59
C LEU A 453 15.53 -15.02 -25.26
N LEU A 454 15.72 -13.76 -24.87
CA LEU A 454 15.08 -12.61 -25.53
C LEU A 454 15.67 -12.41 -26.92
N SER A 455 14.89 -11.80 -27.81
CA SER A 455 15.41 -11.30 -29.08
C SER A 455 16.43 -10.18 -28.83
N CYS A 456 17.36 -9.97 -29.76
CA CYS A 456 18.33 -8.88 -29.65
C CYS A 456 17.63 -7.51 -29.60
N ASN A 457 16.49 -7.35 -30.28
CA ASN A 457 15.71 -6.11 -30.24
C ASN A 457 15.09 -5.88 -28.86
N ALA A 458 14.43 -6.88 -28.29
CA ALA A 458 13.87 -6.79 -26.93
C ALA A 458 14.96 -6.49 -25.89
N ALA A 459 16.09 -7.20 -25.95
CA ALA A 459 17.23 -6.96 -25.07
C ALA A 459 17.85 -5.56 -25.24
N PHE A 460 17.82 -5.00 -26.45
CA PHE A 460 18.27 -3.63 -26.71
C PHE A 460 17.27 -2.59 -26.19
N ASN A 461 15.97 -2.81 -26.42
CA ASN A 461 14.89 -1.94 -25.94
C ASN A 461 14.88 -1.85 -24.41
N LEU A 462 15.04 -2.98 -23.71
CA LEU A 462 15.10 -3.03 -22.25
C LEU A 462 16.23 -2.18 -21.64
N ARG A 463 17.37 -2.05 -22.33
CA ARG A 463 18.49 -1.20 -21.86
C ARG A 463 18.19 0.28 -21.95
N TRP A 464 17.18 0.62 -22.74
CA TRP A 464 16.79 1.97 -23.06
C TRP A 464 15.46 2.35 -22.38
N LEU A 465 15.18 1.70 -21.24
CA LEU A 465 14.13 2.07 -20.30
C LEU A 465 14.79 2.68 -19.05
N THR A 466 14.14 3.68 -18.44
CA THR A 466 14.56 4.20 -17.13
C THR A 466 13.89 3.47 -15.97
N TRP A 467 13.22 2.36 -16.25
CA TRP A 467 12.52 1.53 -15.28
C TRP A 467 12.77 0.05 -15.57
N GLU A 468 12.70 -0.77 -14.54
CA GLU A 468 12.86 -2.22 -14.65
C GLU A 468 11.82 -2.97 -13.82
N ILE A 469 11.30 -4.07 -14.35
CA ILE A 469 10.40 -4.96 -13.61
C ILE A 469 11.26 -5.81 -12.65
N THR A 470 11.20 -5.49 -11.36
CA THR A 470 11.89 -6.26 -10.32
C THR A 470 11.19 -7.59 -10.05
N ARG A 471 9.85 -7.57 -10.02
CA ARG A 471 9.02 -8.75 -9.74
C ARG A 471 7.68 -8.63 -10.46
N THR A 472 7.21 -9.73 -11.05
CA THR A 472 5.92 -9.77 -11.75
C THR A 472 4.73 -10.08 -10.86
N GLN A 473 4.95 -10.85 -9.79
CA GLN A 473 3.91 -11.25 -8.86
C GLN A 473 4.35 -10.97 -7.43
N TYR A 474 3.97 -9.81 -6.95
CA TYR A 474 4.07 -9.40 -5.57
C TYR A 474 2.68 -9.38 -4.96
N ILE A 475 2.50 -10.19 -3.92
CA ILE A 475 1.18 -10.50 -3.37
C ILE A 475 0.94 -9.62 -2.15
N LEU A 476 -0.15 -8.87 -2.17
CA LEU A 476 -0.60 -8.05 -1.04
C LEU A 476 -2.06 -8.33 -0.73
N GLU A 477 -2.43 -8.20 0.53
CA GLU A 477 -3.84 -8.22 0.95
C GLU A 477 -4.53 -6.94 0.44
N GLY A 478 -5.70 -7.10 -0.18
CA GLY A 478 -6.48 -5.99 -0.70
C GLY A 478 -7.92 -6.40 -0.98
N TYR A 479 -8.65 -5.55 -1.69
CA TYR A 479 -10.01 -5.84 -2.15
C TYR A 479 -10.03 -5.95 -3.66
N SER A 480 -10.56 -7.07 -4.14
CA SER A 480 -10.99 -7.19 -5.54
C SER A 480 -12.33 -6.48 -5.70
N ILE A 481 -12.43 -5.65 -6.73
CA ILE A 481 -13.60 -4.82 -7.02
C ILE A 481 -14.37 -5.49 -8.15
N ILE A 482 -15.65 -5.73 -7.92
CA ILE A 482 -16.59 -6.19 -8.94
C ILE A 482 -17.60 -5.07 -9.16
N ASP A 483 -17.65 -4.52 -10.37
CA ASP A 483 -18.55 -3.44 -10.78
C ASP A 483 -19.61 -3.95 -11.76
N ASN A 484 -20.88 -3.90 -11.35
CA ASN A 484 -22.01 -4.25 -12.21
C ASN A 484 -22.90 -3.03 -12.44
N ASN A 485 -23.29 -2.76 -13.69
CA ASN A 485 -24.21 -1.67 -14.00
C ASN A 485 -25.63 -2.02 -13.53
N ALA A 486 -26.18 -1.23 -12.60
CA ALA A 486 -27.51 -1.43 -12.04
C ALA A 486 -28.62 -1.31 -13.09
N ALA A 487 -28.40 -0.51 -14.15
CA ALA A 487 -29.33 -0.41 -15.26
C ALA A 487 -29.57 -1.77 -15.91
N THR A 488 -28.50 -2.55 -16.16
CA THR A 488 -28.62 -3.90 -16.76
C THR A 488 -29.33 -4.89 -15.83
N MET A 489 -29.19 -4.72 -14.51
CA MET A 489 -29.83 -5.57 -13.51
C MET A 489 -31.32 -5.26 -13.32
N LEU A 490 -31.77 -4.04 -13.63
CA LEU A 490 -33.12 -3.55 -13.30
C LEU A 490 -33.90 -3.03 -14.51
N GLN A 491 -33.39 -3.19 -15.73
CA GLN A 491 -34.04 -2.73 -16.95
C GLN A 491 -35.41 -3.41 -17.16
N VAL A 492 -35.48 -4.73 -16.95
CA VAL A 492 -36.68 -5.55 -17.18
C VAL A 492 -37.61 -5.47 -15.97
N PHE A 493 -38.91 -5.33 -16.22
CA PHE A 493 -39.92 -5.24 -15.16
C PHE A 493 -39.94 -6.45 -14.22
N ASP A 494 -39.73 -7.67 -14.76
CA ASP A 494 -39.64 -8.89 -13.95
C ASP A 494 -38.51 -8.83 -12.91
N LEU A 495 -37.36 -8.22 -13.26
CA LEU A 495 -36.24 -8.02 -12.34
C LEU A 495 -36.56 -6.97 -11.26
N ARG A 496 -37.25 -5.88 -11.63
CA ARG A 496 -37.75 -4.92 -10.63
C ARG A 496 -38.76 -5.55 -9.68
N ARG A 497 -39.64 -6.41 -10.20
CA ARG A 497 -40.61 -7.18 -9.43
C ARG A 497 -39.94 -8.07 -8.41
N ILE A 498 -38.89 -8.77 -8.83
CA ILE A 498 -38.02 -9.57 -7.96
C ILE A 498 -37.38 -8.69 -6.86
N LEU A 499 -36.81 -7.53 -7.19
CA LEU A 499 -36.19 -6.64 -6.20
C LEU A 499 -37.21 -6.20 -5.13
N ILE A 500 -38.41 -5.81 -5.55
CA ILE A 500 -39.48 -5.39 -4.63
C ILE A 500 -39.95 -6.57 -3.76
N ARG A 501 -40.06 -7.77 -4.33
CA ARG A 501 -40.36 -8.99 -3.57
C ARG A 501 -39.35 -9.22 -2.46
N TYR A 502 -38.05 -9.14 -2.74
CA TYR A 502 -37.01 -9.27 -1.72
C TYR A 502 -37.00 -8.12 -0.73
N TYR A 503 -37.34 -6.90 -1.17
CA TYR A 503 -37.46 -5.76 -0.27
C TYR A 503 -38.57 -5.97 0.76
N ILE A 504 -39.76 -6.42 0.32
CA ILE A 504 -40.88 -6.75 1.21
C ILE A 504 -40.51 -7.90 2.15
N LYS A 505 -39.96 -9.01 1.63
CA LYS A 505 -39.51 -10.14 2.46
C LYS A 505 -38.44 -9.73 3.47
N SER A 506 -37.53 -8.81 3.12
CA SER A 506 -36.50 -8.29 4.02
C SER A 506 -37.06 -7.37 5.10
N ILE A 507 -38.05 -6.51 4.78
CA ILE A 507 -38.77 -5.70 5.80
C ILE A 507 -39.40 -6.63 6.84
N ILE A 508 -40.08 -7.68 6.39
CA ILE A 508 -40.72 -8.67 7.26
C ILE A 508 -39.66 -9.33 8.17
N TYR A 509 -38.55 -9.79 7.60
CA TYR A 509 -37.47 -10.42 8.35
C TYR A 509 -36.92 -9.49 9.45
N TYR A 510 -36.48 -8.28 9.11
CA TYR A 510 -35.87 -7.35 10.08
C TYR A 510 -36.87 -6.86 11.14
N MET A 511 -38.16 -6.73 10.78
CA MET A 511 -39.21 -6.41 11.73
C MET A 511 -39.36 -7.55 12.76
N VAL A 512 -39.48 -8.80 12.29
CA VAL A 512 -39.75 -9.97 13.16
C VAL A 512 -38.54 -10.31 14.04
N THR A 513 -37.32 -10.17 13.52
CA THR A 513 -36.09 -10.46 14.27
C THR A 513 -35.69 -9.35 15.24
N SER A 514 -36.27 -8.15 15.11
CA SER A 514 -35.98 -7.01 15.99
C SER A 514 -36.29 -7.33 17.47
N PRO A 515 -35.39 -6.93 18.41
CA PRO A 515 -35.66 -7.07 19.85
C PRO A 515 -36.83 -6.18 20.31
N LYS A 516 -37.16 -5.12 19.55
CA LYS A 516 -38.23 -4.17 19.89
C LYS A 516 -39.63 -4.59 19.38
N LEU A 517 -39.76 -5.69 18.65
CA LEU A 517 -41.03 -6.11 18.05
C LEU A 517 -42.19 -6.16 19.05
N LEU A 518 -41.96 -6.76 20.23
CA LEU A 518 -42.99 -6.88 21.27
C LEU A 518 -43.42 -5.52 21.84
N LEU A 519 -42.55 -4.51 21.79
CA LEU A 519 -42.88 -3.14 22.19
C LEU A 519 -43.74 -2.46 21.12
N TRP A 520 -43.39 -2.63 19.84
CA TRP A 520 -44.15 -2.05 18.73
C TRP A 520 -45.56 -2.63 18.64
N ILE A 521 -45.70 -3.95 18.75
CA ILE A 521 -47.00 -4.64 18.69
C ILE A 521 -47.92 -4.27 19.87
N LYS A 522 -47.37 -3.95 21.03
CA LYS A 522 -48.15 -3.57 22.23
C LYS A 522 -48.38 -2.06 22.35
N ASN A 523 -47.79 -1.27 21.47
CA ASN A 523 -47.89 0.17 21.57
C ASN A 523 -49.28 0.65 21.09
N GLU A 524 -50.12 1.06 22.04
CA GLU A 524 -51.49 1.49 21.74
C GLU A 524 -51.56 2.71 20.82
N SER A 525 -50.60 3.64 20.89
CA SER A 525 -50.61 4.82 20.02
C SER A 525 -50.31 4.44 18.57
N LEU A 526 -49.38 3.51 18.36
CA LEU A 526 -49.05 2.95 17.05
C LEU A 526 -50.25 2.19 16.47
N LEU A 527 -50.84 1.30 17.25
CA LEU A 527 -52.00 0.51 16.81
C LEU A 527 -53.22 1.37 16.47
N LYS A 528 -53.46 2.46 17.21
CA LYS A 528 -54.54 3.41 16.90
C LYS A 528 -54.33 4.07 15.53
N SER A 529 -53.11 4.50 15.23
CA SER A 529 -52.77 5.07 13.92
C SER A 529 -52.86 4.03 12.79
N LEU A 530 -52.60 2.75 13.09
CA LEU A 530 -52.63 1.65 12.13
C LEU A 530 -54.01 0.97 11.96
N GLN A 531 -55.03 1.41 12.69
CA GLN A 531 -56.39 0.85 12.61
C GLN A 531 -56.97 0.75 11.19
N PRO A 532 -56.70 1.68 10.24
CA PRO A 532 -57.15 1.54 8.85
C PRO A 532 -56.57 0.30 8.16
N PHE A 533 -55.29 -0.01 8.38
CA PHE A 533 -54.58 -1.15 7.80
C PHE A 533 -55.05 -2.49 8.39
N ALA A 534 -55.72 -2.47 9.55
CA ALA A 534 -56.29 -3.66 10.16
C ALA A 534 -57.57 -4.14 9.46
N LYS A 535 -58.21 -3.33 8.61
CA LYS A 535 -59.46 -3.71 7.95
C LYS A 535 -59.18 -4.59 6.73
N TRP A 536 -59.84 -5.75 6.63
CA TRP A 536 -59.73 -6.67 5.50
C TRP A 536 -59.97 -6.01 4.13
N HIS A 537 -60.97 -5.11 4.07
CA HIS A 537 -61.37 -4.39 2.85
C HIS A 537 -60.59 -3.09 2.63
N TYR A 538 -59.51 -2.83 3.38
CA TYR A 538 -58.67 -1.66 3.13
C TYR A 538 -57.99 -1.81 1.78
N ILE A 539 -58.12 -0.79 0.92
CA ILE A 539 -57.50 -0.75 -0.40
C ILE A 539 -56.56 0.44 -0.40
N GLU A 540 -55.27 0.17 -0.50
CA GLU A 540 -54.29 1.22 -0.74
C GLU A 540 -54.28 1.53 -2.24
N ARG A 541 -54.83 2.70 -2.59
CA ARG A 541 -54.92 3.18 -3.98
C ARG A 541 -53.91 4.29 -4.19
N ASP A 542 -52.77 3.91 -4.74
CA ASP A 542 -51.78 4.85 -5.26
C ASP A 542 -51.31 4.38 -6.63
N LEU A 543 -51.97 4.92 -7.67
CA LEU A 543 -51.72 4.58 -9.07
C LEU A 543 -50.31 4.98 -9.53
N ALA A 544 -49.65 5.90 -8.81
CA ALA A 544 -48.30 6.32 -9.12
C ALA A 544 -47.23 5.40 -8.52
N MET A 545 -47.61 4.52 -7.57
CA MET A 545 -46.68 3.70 -6.80
C MET A 545 -46.84 2.20 -7.01
N PHE A 546 -48.07 1.71 -7.11
CA PHE A 546 -48.35 0.28 -7.23
C PHE A 546 -48.64 -0.11 -8.67
N ASN A 547 -48.00 -1.19 -9.14
CA ASN A 547 -48.14 -1.62 -10.51
C ASN A 547 -48.16 -3.16 -10.62
N ILE A 548 -49.01 -3.67 -11.51
CA ILE A 548 -49.07 -5.10 -11.85
C ILE A 548 -47.72 -5.67 -12.32
N ASN A 549 -46.89 -4.83 -12.96
CA ASN A 549 -45.60 -5.24 -13.48
C ASN A 549 -44.53 -5.38 -12.37
N THR A 550 -44.74 -4.80 -11.20
CA THR A 550 -43.72 -4.68 -10.14
C THR A 550 -44.13 -5.29 -8.81
N ASP A 551 -45.43 -5.38 -8.51
CA ASP A 551 -45.95 -5.85 -7.23
C ASP A 551 -46.66 -7.22 -7.38
N ASP A 552 -46.24 -8.22 -6.60
CA ASP A 552 -46.82 -9.57 -6.62
C ASP A 552 -48.26 -9.62 -6.07
N ASP A 553 -48.60 -8.71 -5.16
CA ASP A 553 -49.86 -8.62 -4.42
C ASP A 553 -50.84 -7.58 -4.99
N TYR A 554 -50.56 -7.05 -6.19
CA TYR A 554 -51.42 -6.08 -6.88
C TYR A 554 -52.71 -6.73 -7.40
N VAL A 555 -53.85 -6.10 -7.14
CA VAL A 555 -55.16 -6.58 -7.61
C VAL A 555 -55.66 -5.67 -8.74
N PRO A 556 -55.63 -6.12 -10.02
CA PRO A 556 -55.98 -5.27 -11.16
C PRO A 556 -57.40 -4.71 -11.10
N CYS A 557 -58.36 -5.50 -10.63
CA CYS A 557 -59.77 -5.09 -10.52
C CYS A 557 -60.00 -3.98 -9.49
N LEU A 558 -59.13 -3.86 -8.48
CA LEU A 558 -59.26 -2.90 -7.39
C LEU A 558 -58.29 -1.71 -7.52
N GLN A 559 -57.40 -1.76 -8.53
CA GLN A 559 -56.36 -0.76 -8.81
C GLN A 559 -55.50 -0.42 -7.58
N GLY A 560 -55.08 -1.44 -6.85
CA GLY A 560 -54.31 -1.27 -5.62
C GLY A 560 -54.04 -2.58 -4.90
N ILE A 561 -53.55 -2.45 -3.67
CA ILE A 561 -53.18 -3.58 -2.81
C ILE A 561 -54.16 -3.67 -1.64
N THR A 562 -54.54 -4.89 -1.29
CA THR A 562 -55.44 -5.19 -0.18
C THR A 562 -54.72 -6.00 0.88
N ARG A 563 -55.21 -5.95 2.13
CA ARG A 563 -54.69 -6.84 3.19
C ARG A 563 -54.81 -8.32 2.79
N ALA A 564 -55.91 -8.68 2.14
CA ALA A 564 -56.17 -10.03 1.63
C ALA A 564 -55.11 -10.49 0.62
N SER A 565 -54.83 -9.66 -0.40
CA SER A 565 -53.83 -9.99 -1.43
C SER A 565 -52.41 -10.04 -0.86
N TYR A 566 -52.09 -9.17 0.11
CA TYR A 566 -50.82 -9.23 0.84
C TYR A 566 -50.66 -10.52 1.65
N CYS A 567 -51.68 -10.93 2.42
CA CYS A 567 -51.65 -12.18 3.18
C CYS A 567 -51.52 -13.39 2.26
N ASN A 568 -52.21 -13.42 1.12
CA ASN A 568 -52.10 -14.53 0.15
C ASN A 568 -50.66 -14.75 -0.34
N VAL A 569 -49.83 -13.70 -0.41
CA VAL A 569 -48.45 -13.77 -0.93
C VAL A 569 -47.42 -13.91 0.19
N TYR A 570 -47.58 -13.20 1.32
CA TYR A 570 -46.51 -13.05 2.31
C TYR A 570 -46.81 -13.67 3.69
N LEU A 571 -48.03 -14.16 3.96
CA LEU A 571 -48.40 -14.70 5.27
C LEU A 571 -47.52 -15.90 5.67
N GLU A 572 -47.24 -16.80 4.73
CA GLU A 572 -46.38 -17.97 4.97
C GLU A 572 -44.98 -17.54 5.45
N TRP A 573 -44.41 -16.50 4.84
CA TRP A 573 -43.11 -15.95 5.21
C TRP A 573 -43.13 -15.27 6.60
N ILE A 574 -44.20 -14.54 6.92
CA ILE A 574 -44.38 -13.92 8.24
C ILE A 574 -44.44 -14.99 9.33
N GLN A 575 -45.24 -16.04 9.11
CA GLN A 575 -45.38 -17.16 10.04
C GLN A 575 -44.08 -17.93 10.21
N TYR A 576 -43.34 -18.14 9.11
CA TYR A 576 -42.03 -18.80 9.15
C TYR A 576 -41.01 -18.00 9.99
N CYS A 577 -40.88 -16.70 9.72
CA CYS A 577 -40.01 -15.81 10.50
C CYS A 577 -40.39 -15.79 11.99
N ALA A 578 -41.69 -15.75 12.31
CA ALA A 578 -42.19 -15.73 13.68
C ALA A 578 -41.83 -17.01 14.44
N ARG A 579 -41.91 -18.18 13.78
CA ARG A 579 -41.53 -19.48 14.37
C ARG A 579 -40.03 -19.64 14.62
N LYS A 580 -39.18 -19.04 13.78
CA LYS A 580 -37.71 -19.14 13.89
C LYS A 580 -37.07 -18.17 14.89
N ARG A 581 -37.83 -17.23 15.44
CA ARG A 581 -37.36 -16.24 16.42
C ARG A 581 -36.78 -16.94 17.67
N GLN A 582 -35.59 -16.53 18.10
CA GLN A 582 -34.81 -17.19 19.17
C GLN A 582 -35.37 -17.03 20.60
N GLU A 583 -36.46 -16.29 20.82
CA GLU A 583 -37.12 -16.15 22.13
C GLU A 583 -38.38 -17.04 22.21
N PRO A 584 -38.26 -18.32 22.61
CA PRO A 584 -39.37 -19.28 22.66
C PRO A 584 -40.40 -19.02 23.77
N SER A 585 -40.21 -18.01 24.63
CA SER A 585 -41.01 -17.84 25.85
C SER A 585 -42.37 -17.14 25.66
N LYS A 586 -42.70 -16.62 24.46
CA LYS A 586 -44.02 -16.03 24.15
C LYS A 586 -44.40 -16.37 22.71
N ASN A 587 -45.39 -17.25 22.53
CA ASN A 587 -46.01 -17.46 21.23
C ASN A 587 -46.55 -16.13 20.72
N LEU A 588 -46.01 -15.67 19.59
CA LEU A 588 -46.45 -14.46 18.92
C LEU A 588 -47.66 -14.83 18.06
N ASP A 589 -48.75 -14.09 18.19
CA ASP A 589 -49.89 -14.25 17.31
C ASP A 589 -49.50 -13.78 15.90
N SER A 590 -49.60 -14.70 14.93
CA SER A 590 -49.22 -14.52 13.53
C SER A 590 -50.37 -14.88 12.58
N ASP A 591 -51.60 -14.92 13.09
CA ASP A 591 -52.79 -15.12 12.28
C ASP A 591 -53.07 -13.88 11.41
N GLU A 592 -53.93 -14.03 10.41
CA GLU A 592 -54.23 -12.97 9.43
C GLU A 592 -54.65 -11.66 10.08
N ASP A 593 -55.40 -11.71 11.19
CA ASP A 593 -55.91 -10.56 11.94
C ASP A 593 -54.92 -10.01 12.99
N SER A 594 -53.77 -10.65 13.16
CA SER A 594 -52.82 -10.29 14.21
C SER A 594 -52.29 -8.86 14.07
N PRO A 595 -51.92 -8.21 15.20
CA PRO A 595 -51.27 -6.91 15.18
C PRO A 595 -49.87 -6.97 14.52
N LEU A 596 -49.24 -8.14 14.49
CA LEU A 596 -48.00 -8.39 13.74
C LEU A 596 -48.23 -8.19 12.23
N VAL A 597 -49.23 -8.87 11.66
CA VAL A 597 -49.56 -8.76 10.23
C VAL A 597 -50.00 -7.33 9.88
N THR A 598 -50.73 -6.67 10.78
CA THR A 598 -51.13 -5.27 10.61
C THR A 598 -49.92 -4.33 10.50
N LEU A 599 -48.95 -4.47 11.41
CA LEU A 599 -47.71 -3.68 11.40
C LEU A 599 -46.85 -4.01 10.18
N SER A 600 -46.74 -5.30 9.83
CA SER A 600 -46.04 -5.79 8.65
C SER A 600 -46.58 -5.15 7.37
N PHE A 601 -47.90 -5.20 7.20
CA PHE A 601 -48.59 -4.65 6.04
C PHE A 601 -48.36 -3.14 5.91
N ALA A 602 -48.48 -2.41 7.02
CA ALA A 602 -48.24 -0.97 7.05
C ALA A 602 -46.79 -0.59 6.72
N LEU A 603 -45.80 -1.32 7.26
CA LEU A 603 -44.37 -1.09 6.96
C LEU A 603 -44.00 -1.44 5.51
N CYS A 604 -44.58 -2.50 4.94
CA CYS A 604 -44.36 -2.86 3.54
C CYS A 604 -44.99 -1.84 2.58
N ILE A 605 -46.15 -1.26 2.93
CA ILE A 605 -46.74 -0.14 2.18
C ILE A 605 -45.86 1.10 2.29
N LEU A 606 -45.43 1.45 3.51
CA LEU A 606 -44.50 2.55 3.76
C LEU A 606 -43.22 2.42 2.92
N GLY A 607 -42.58 1.26 2.94
CA GLY A 607 -41.33 1.01 2.22
C GLY A 607 -41.48 1.20 0.72
N ARG A 608 -42.58 0.70 0.14
CA ARG A 608 -42.93 0.89 -1.29
C ARG A 608 -43.24 2.34 -1.60
N ARG A 609 -43.99 3.01 -0.73
CA ARG A 609 -44.32 4.44 -0.87
C ARG A 609 -43.07 5.31 -0.84
N ALA A 610 -42.16 5.05 0.10
CA ALA A 610 -40.89 5.75 0.20
C ALA A 610 -40.05 5.58 -1.09
N LEU A 611 -40.10 4.41 -1.73
CA LEU A 611 -39.39 4.16 -2.99
C LEU A 611 -40.04 4.94 -4.15
N GLY A 612 -41.37 4.92 -4.23
CA GLY A 612 -42.13 5.65 -5.25
C GLY A 612 -42.01 7.18 -5.14
N THR A 613 -42.06 7.73 -3.93
CA THR A 613 -41.89 9.17 -3.69
C THR A 613 -40.48 9.64 -4.00
N ALA A 614 -39.48 8.83 -3.67
CA ALA A 614 -38.09 9.10 -4.02
C ALA A 614 -37.87 9.05 -5.54
N ALA A 615 -38.56 8.15 -6.24
CA ALA A 615 -38.59 8.05 -7.70
C ALA A 615 -39.47 9.12 -8.39
N HIS A 616 -39.83 10.21 -7.70
CA HIS A 616 -40.67 11.30 -8.23
C HIS A 616 -41.99 10.82 -8.86
N ASN A 617 -42.57 9.73 -8.34
CA ASN A 617 -43.80 9.13 -8.87
C ASN A 617 -43.69 8.66 -10.33
N MET A 618 -42.46 8.47 -10.84
CA MET A 618 -42.14 7.96 -12.17
C MET A 618 -41.39 6.63 -12.10
N ALA A 619 -41.72 5.75 -11.15
CA ALA A 619 -41.05 4.46 -10.95
C ALA A 619 -41.10 3.50 -12.17
N LEU A 620 -41.91 3.83 -13.18
CA LEU A 620 -41.93 3.17 -14.49
C LEU A 620 -40.67 3.44 -15.31
N SER A 621 -40.10 4.65 -15.24
CA SER A 621 -38.82 4.95 -15.88
C SER A 621 -37.69 4.29 -15.09
N LEU A 622 -36.68 3.78 -15.80
CA LEU A 622 -35.53 3.15 -15.16
C LEU A 622 -34.74 4.17 -14.33
N ASP A 623 -34.50 5.36 -14.89
CA ASP A 623 -33.65 6.38 -14.27
C ASP A 623 -34.26 6.91 -12.97
N SER A 624 -35.57 7.19 -12.96
CA SER A 624 -36.25 7.63 -11.73
C SER A 624 -36.33 6.51 -10.70
N PHE A 625 -36.50 5.25 -11.13
CA PHE A 625 -36.45 4.09 -10.23
C PHE A 625 -35.08 3.93 -9.58
N LEU A 626 -33.99 4.01 -10.36
CA LEU A 626 -32.62 3.90 -9.85
C LEU A 626 -32.27 5.06 -8.91
N TYR A 627 -32.70 6.28 -9.24
CA TYR A 627 -32.57 7.45 -8.35
C TYR A 627 -33.30 7.23 -7.02
N GLY A 628 -34.54 6.73 -7.07
CA GLY A 628 -35.31 6.38 -5.88
C GLY A 628 -34.65 5.28 -5.04
N LEU A 629 -34.12 4.25 -5.70
CA LEU A 629 -33.40 3.16 -5.04
C LEU A 629 -32.12 3.66 -4.34
N HIS A 630 -31.33 4.48 -5.03
CA HIS A 630 -30.08 5.02 -4.50
C HIS A 630 -30.30 5.96 -3.30
N THR A 631 -31.31 6.84 -3.38
CA THR A 631 -31.67 7.74 -2.27
C THR A 631 -32.12 6.96 -1.03
N LEU A 632 -32.95 5.93 -1.18
CA LEU A 632 -33.30 5.05 -0.06
C LEU A 632 -32.11 4.23 0.46
N PHE A 633 -31.22 3.77 -0.42
CA PHE A 633 -30.02 3.01 -0.04
C PHE A 633 -29.09 3.85 0.86
N LYS A 634 -28.94 5.14 0.53
CA LYS A 634 -28.22 6.12 1.35
C LYS A 634 -28.87 6.35 2.72
N GLY A 635 -30.19 6.16 2.81
CA GLY A 635 -30.99 6.34 4.01
C GLY A 635 -31.82 7.62 4.01
N ASP A 636 -31.97 8.28 2.86
CA ASP A 636 -32.74 9.52 2.73
C ASP A 636 -34.22 9.20 2.50
N PHE A 637 -34.97 8.96 3.59
CA PHE A 637 -36.40 8.64 3.53
C PHE A 637 -37.28 9.90 3.51
N ARG A 638 -38.01 10.11 2.40
CA ARG A 638 -39.04 11.17 2.30
C ARG A 638 -40.39 10.62 2.75
N ILE A 639 -40.71 10.78 4.03
CA ILE A 639 -41.96 10.32 4.65
C ILE A 639 -43.11 11.27 4.30
N THR A 640 -44.25 10.71 3.88
CA THR A 640 -45.46 11.49 3.59
C THR A 640 -46.30 11.71 4.85
N ALA A 641 -47.19 12.71 4.86
CA ALA A 641 -48.07 12.98 6.02
C ALA A 641 -48.94 11.77 6.44
N ARG A 642 -49.18 10.82 5.54
CA ARG A 642 -49.93 9.58 5.84
C ARG A 642 -49.14 8.58 6.69
N ASP A 643 -47.82 8.76 6.76
CA ASP A 643 -46.88 7.83 7.39
C ASP A 643 -46.19 8.40 8.63
N GLU A 644 -46.71 9.48 9.20
CA GLU A 644 -46.14 10.12 10.40
C GLU A 644 -46.12 9.17 11.62
N TRP A 645 -46.93 8.12 11.61
CA TRP A 645 -46.96 7.08 12.64
C TRP A 645 -45.59 6.41 12.86
N VAL A 646 -44.72 6.42 11.85
CA VAL A 646 -43.37 5.84 11.90
C VAL A 646 -42.45 6.63 12.83
N PHE A 647 -42.69 7.94 13.01
CA PHE A 647 -41.92 8.78 13.94
C PHE A 647 -42.12 8.42 15.41
N ALA A 648 -43.08 7.54 15.74
CA ALA A 648 -43.23 6.99 17.08
C ALA A 648 -41.98 6.18 17.53
N ASP A 649 -41.27 5.53 16.60
CA ASP A 649 -39.95 4.95 16.84
C ASP A 649 -39.14 4.91 15.54
N MET A 650 -38.13 5.79 15.43
CA MET A 650 -37.25 5.88 14.26
C MET A 650 -36.48 4.58 13.96
N ASP A 651 -36.41 3.64 14.92
CA ASP A 651 -35.83 2.32 14.67
C ASP A 651 -36.62 1.52 13.62
N LEU A 652 -37.91 1.80 13.41
CA LEU A 652 -38.68 1.21 12.31
C LEU A 652 -38.09 1.59 10.95
N LEU A 653 -37.54 2.79 10.79
CA LEU A 653 -36.84 3.20 9.57
C LEU A 653 -35.41 2.70 9.57
N HIS A 654 -34.61 3.06 10.59
CA HIS A 654 -33.17 2.84 10.57
C HIS A 654 -32.75 1.38 10.77
N LYS A 655 -33.56 0.55 11.46
CA LYS A 655 -33.23 -0.85 11.76
C LYS A 655 -34.09 -1.87 11.02
N VAL A 656 -35.15 -1.44 10.32
CA VAL A 656 -36.00 -2.34 9.52
C VAL A 656 -36.01 -1.94 8.05
N VAL A 657 -36.55 -0.76 7.71
CA VAL A 657 -36.73 -0.37 6.30
C VAL A 657 -35.40 -0.12 5.58
N ALA A 658 -34.47 0.60 6.20
CA ALA A 658 -33.16 0.91 5.64
C ALA A 658 -32.26 -0.32 5.42
N PRO A 659 -32.10 -1.26 6.38
CA PRO A 659 -31.35 -2.49 6.11
C PRO A 659 -32.11 -3.41 5.14
N ALA A 660 -33.45 -3.35 5.07
CA ALA A 660 -34.21 -4.17 4.13
C ALA A 660 -33.95 -3.80 2.66
N ILE A 661 -33.90 -2.51 2.30
CA ILE A 661 -33.61 -2.09 0.91
C ILE A 661 -32.17 -2.45 0.50
N ARG A 662 -31.25 -2.42 1.47
CA ARG A 662 -29.85 -2.80 1.29
C ARG A 662 -29.71 -4.31 1.08
N MET A 663 -30.38 -5.11 1.91
CA MET A 663 -30.39 -6.56 1.80
C MET A 663 -31.08 -7.04 0.52
N SER A 664 -32.16 -6.38 0.10
CA SER A 664 -32.84 -6.75 -1.15
C SER A 664 -31.94 -6.62 -2.38
N LEU A 665 -31.04 -5.64 -2.39
CA LEU A 665 -30.07 -5.49 -3.47
C LEU A 665 -29.09 -6.67 -3.51
N LYS A 666 -28.61 -7.14 -2.35
CA LYS A 666 -27.73 -8.32 -2.26
C LYS A 666 -28.46 -9.60 -2.67
N LEU A 667 -29.68 -9.83 -2.19
CA LEU A 667 -30.50 -10.98 -2.59
C LEU A 667 -30.79 -10.98 -4.09
N HIS A 668 -31.11 -9.81 -4.66
CA HIS A 668 -31.33 -9.65 -6.10
C HIS A 668 -30.08 -9.96 -6.92
N GLN A 669 -28.88 -9.55 -6.47
CA GLN A 669 -27.63 -9.90 -7.15
C GLN A 669 -27.38 -11.41 -7.12
N ASP A 670 -27.68 -12.06 -6.00
CA ASP A 670 -27.41 -13.47 -5.79
C ASP A 670 -28.34 -14.39 -6.60
N GLN A 671 -29.56 -13.92 -6.90
CA GLN A 671 -30.51 -14.63 -7.76
C GLN A 671 -29.96 -14.94 -9.16
N PHE A 672 -29.04 -14.12 -9.69
CA PHE A 672 -28.40 -14.42 -10.98
C PHE A 672 -27.49 -15.65 -10.94
N THR A 673 -27.02 -16.02 -9.74
CA THR A 673 -26.21 -17.23 -9.54
C THR A 673 -27.11 -18.44 -9.28
N CYS A 674 -28.17 -18.26 -8.47
CA CYS A 674 -29.11 -19.31 -8.08
C CYS A 674 -30.57 -18.81 -8.11
N PRO A 675 -31.30 -18.93 -9.24
CA PRO A 675 -32.61 -18.30 -9.41
C PRO A 675 -33.74 -18.89 -8.54
N ASP A 676 -33.65 -20.18 -8.19
CA ASP A 676 -34.76 -20.93 -7.56
C ASP A 676 -34.56 -21.22 -6.06
N GLU A 677 -33.39 -20.89 -5.52
CA GLU A 677 -33.01 -21.30 -4.15
C GLU A 677 -33.78 -20.51 -3.07
N TYR A 678 -34.17 -19.27 -3.37
CA TYR A 678 -34.84 -18.37 -2.43
C TYR A 678 -36.38 -18.44 -2.46
N GLU A 679 -36.93 -19.38 -3.21
CA GLU A 679 -38.35 -19.74 -3.08
C GLU A 679 -38.61 -20.49 -1.77
N ASP A 680 -37.66 -21.31 -1.31
CA ASP A 680 -37.74 -21.98 0.00
C ASP A 680 -37.56 -20.95 1.15
N PRO A 681 -38.57 -20.79 2.04
CA PRO A 681 -38.44 -19.97 3.25
C PRO A 681 -37.23 -20.35 4.13
N GLY A 682 -36.86 -21.63 4.15
CA GLY A 682 -35.71 -22.12 4.90
C GLY A 682 -34.41 -21.49 4.45
N VAL A 683 -34.11 -21.65 3.16
CA VAL A 683 -32.87 -21.15 2.56
C VAL A 683 -32.82 -19.62 2.59
N LEU A 684 -33.93 -18.94 2.30
CA LEU A 684 -33.97 -17.47 2.34
C LEU A 684 -33.67 -16.91 3.75
N TYR A 685 -34.23 -17.51 4.80
CA TYR A 685 -33.97 -17.08 6.18
C TYR A 685 -32.49 -17.27 6.56
N GLU A 686 -31.93 -18.42 6.22
CA GLU A 686 -30.51 -18.73 6.48
C GLU A 686 -29.58 -17.83 5.66
N ALA A 687 -29.93 -17.53 4.41
CA ALA A 687 -29.17 -16.62 3.56
C ALA A 687 -29.14 -15.19 4.11
N ILE A 688 -30.29 -14.63 4.50
CA ILE A 688 -30.33 -13.28 5.11
C ILE A 688 -29.50 -13.25 6.41
N GLN A 689 -29.62 -14.27 7.26
CA GLN A 689 -28.85 -14.37 8.50
C GLN A 689 -27.33 -14.51 8.25
N SER A 690 -26.94 -15.23 7.20
CA SER A 690 -25.55 -15.38 6.78
C SER A 690 -24.99 -14.06 6.25
N PHE A 691 -25.72 -13.39 5.35
CA PHE A 691 -25.31 -12.10 4.77
C PHE A 691 -25.20 -11.00 5.81
N GLU A 692 -26.10 -10.96 6.81
CA GLU A 692 -26.01 -10.00 7.92
C GLU A 692 -24.69 -10.12 8.72
N LYS A 693 -24.13 -11.32 8.83
CA LYS A 693 -22.85 -11.55 9.52
C LYS A 693 -21.63 -11.35 8.63
N LYS A 694 -21.72 -11.74 7.36
CA LYS A 694 -20.60 -11.80 6.41
C LYS A 694 -20.40 -10.50 5.63
N VAL A 695 -21.49 -9.89 5.15
CA VAL A 695 -21.49 -8.77 4.21
C VAL A 695 -21.83 -7.47 4.92
N VAL A 696 -20.99 -6.46 4.75
CA VAL A 696 -21.33 -5.09 5.18
C VAL A 696 -21.97 -4.35 4.01
N ILE A 697 -23.26 -4.05 4.14
CA ILE A 697 -24.01 -3.31 3.10
C ILE A 697 -24.29 -1.90 3.61
N CYS A 698 -23.62 -0.91 3.03
CA CYS A 698 -23.85 0.50 3.32
C CYS A 698 -23.39 1.38 2.15
N HIS A 699 -23.80 2.65 2.18
CA HIS A 699 -23.34 3.66 1.24
C HIS A 699 -21.90 4.06 1.55
N GLU A 700 -21.10 4.39 0.54
CA GLU A 700 -19.65 4.62 0.71
C GLU A 700 -19.32 5.87 1.52
N GLY A 701 -20.24 6.83 1.56
CA GLY A 701 -20.16 8.00 2.44
C GLY A 701 -20.46 7.73 3.91
N ASP A 702 -20.91 6.51 4.27
CA ASP A 702 -21.16 6.12 5.66
C ASP A 702 -19.82 5.83 6.38
N PRO A 703 -19.54 6.41 7.56
CA PRO A 703 -18.36 6.06 8.36
C PRO A 703 -18.19 4.56 8.60
N ALA A 704 -19.29 3.79 8.64
CA ALA A 704 -19.26 2.34 8.76
C ALA A 704 -18.57 1.65 7.58
N TRP A 705 -18.71 2.19 6.36
CA TRP A 705 -18.00 1.70 5.16
C TRP A 705 -16.49 1.77 5.37
N ARG A 706 -16.01 2.95 5.77
CA ARG A 706 -14.59 3.14 6.04
C ARG A 706 -14.08 2.25 7.17
N GLY A 707 -14.83 2.17 8.28
CA GLY A 707 -14.51 1.27 9.38
C GLY A 707 -14.43 -0.21 8.95
N ALA A 708 -15.32 -0.65 8.05
CA ALA A 708 -15.35 -2.02 7.55
C ALA A 708 -14.15 -2.35 6.64
N VAL A 709 -13.80 -1.46 5.71
CA VAL A 709 -12.62 -1.63 4.83
C VAL A 709 -11.32 -1.70 5.66
N LEU A 710 -11.19 -0.83 6.65
CA LEU A 710 -10.02 -0.74 7.52
C LEU A 710 -9.93 -1.86 8.57
N SER A 711 -11.04 -2.50 8.91
CA SER A 711 -11.09 -3.68 9.80
C SER A 711 -10.99 -5.01 9.05
N ASN A 712 -10.67 -4.97 7.75
CA ASN A 712 -10.49 -6.13 6.87
C ASN A 712 -11.72 -7.08 6.89
N LYS A 713 -12.93 -6.52 6.77
CA LYS A 713 -14.16 -7.30 6.56
C LYS A 713 -14.07 -8.09 5.25
N GLU A 714 -14.74 -9.25 5.20
CA GLU A 714 -14.60 -10.17 4.06
C GLU A 714 -15.29 -9.65 2.80
N GLU A 715 -16.53 -9.18 2.94
CA GLU A 715 -17.35 -8.74 1.82
C GLU A 715 -18.02 -7.40 2.16
N LEU A 716 -18.00 -6.48 1.19
CA LEU A 716 -18.74 -5.22 1.28
C LEU A 716 -19.56 -5.01 0.01
N LEU A 717 -20.73 -4.41 0.14
CA LEU A 717 -21.60 -4.08 -0.99
C LEU A 717 -22.13 -2.66 -0.87
N THR A 718 -22.08 -1.92 -1.96
CA THR A 718 -22.59 -0.55 -2.07
C THR A 718 -23.25 -0.32 -3.43
N LEU A 719 -24.14 0.67 -3.49
CA LEU A 719 -24.71 1.20 -4.72
C LEU A 719 -24.12 2.59 -4.94
N ARG A 720 -23.24 2.72 -5.93
CA ARG A 720 -22.59 3.98 -6.31
C ARG A 720 -23.38 4.66 -7.43
N HIS A 721 -23.51 5.97 -7.34
CA HIS A 721 -23.98 6.83 -8.42
C HIS A 721 -22.77 7.58 -9.00
N VAL A 722 -22.54 7.44 -10.30
CA VAL A 722 -21.46 8.08 -11.06
C VAL A 722 -22.10 8.96 -12.12
N VAL A 723 -21.66 10.22 -12.21
CA VAL A 723 -22.12 11.14 -13.25
C VAL A 723 -21.00 11.27 -14.28
N ASP A 724 -21.13 10.58 -15.42
CA ASP A 724 -20.13 10.60 -16.49
C ASP A 724 -20.68 11.34 -17.72
N GLU A 725 -19.96 12.37 -18.17
CA GLU A 725 -20.34 13.22 -19.33
C GLU A 725 -21.81 13.73 -19.33
N GLY A 726 -22.42 13.89 -18.15
CA GLY A 726 -23.82 14.32 -18.00
C GLY A 726 -24.86 13.20 -18.05
N THR A 727 -24.43 11.94 -18.06
CA THR A 727 -25.28 10.75 -17.91
C THR A 727 -25.18 10.18 -16.49
N ASP A 728 -26.34 9.85 -15.90
CA ASP A 728 -26.42 9.22 -14.58
C ASP A 728 -26.23 7.71 -14.69
N GLU A 729 -25.10 7.20 -14.21
CA GLU A 729 -24.83 5.76 -14.12
C GLU A 729 -24.91 5.27 -12.67
N TYR A 730 -25.69 4.21 -12.44
CA TYR A 730 -25.76 3.55 -11.14
C TYR A 730 -25.03 2.21 -11.20
N LYS A 731 -24.08 1.97 -10.29
CA LYS A 731 -23.23 0.77 -10.26
C LYS A 731 -23.34 0.08 -8.91
N VAL A 732 -23.64 -1.23 -8.93
CA VAL A 732 -23.52 -2.08 -7.74
C VAL A 732 -22.07 -2.51 -7.65
N ILE A 733 -21.39 -2.08 -6.58
CA ILE A 733 -20.00 -2.37 -6.32
C ILE A 733 -19.92 -3.38 -5.19
N MET A 734 -19.28 -4.51 -5.45
CA MET A 734 -18.99 -5.53 -4.46
C MET A 734 -17.49 -5.65 -4.26
N LEU A 735 -17.06 -5.61 -3.00
CA LEU A 735 -15.67 -5.76 -2.60
C LEU A 735 -15.48 -7.10 -1.93
N HIS A 736 -14.55 -7.89 -2.44
CA HIS A 736 -14.12 -9.14 -1.82
C HIS A 736 -12.69 -9.01 -1.32
N ARG A 737 -12.47 -9.30 -0.04
CA ARG A 737 -11.13 -9.36 0.52
C ARG A 737 -10.38 -10.55 -0.08
N THR A 738 -9.36 -10.26 -0.86
CA THR A 738 -8.54 -11.26 -1.54
C THR A 738 -7.07 -10.83 -1.57
N PHE A 739 -6.23 -11.69 -2.14
CA PHE A 739 -4.83 -11.36 -2.39
C PHE A 739 -4.66 -10.82 -3.81
N LEU A 740 -4.23 -9.57 -3.91
CA LEU A 740 -3.98 -8.90 -5.19
C LEU A 740 -2.53 -9.14 -5.62
N SER A 741 -2.34 -9.36 -6.93
CA SER A 741 -1.02 -9.53 -7.54
C SER A 741 -0.57 -8.23 -8.19
N PHE A 742 0.53 -7.67 -7.71
CA PHE A 742 1.17 -6.48 -8.26
C PHE A 742 2.45 -6.84 -9.01
N LYS A 743 2.67 -6.19 -10.16
CA LYS A 743 4.02 -6.02 -10.70
C LYS A 743 4.73 -4.92 -9.93
N VAL A 744 5.97 -5.15 -9.54
CA VAL A 744 6.83 -4.19 -8.83
C VAL A 744 7.89 -3.68 -9.80
N ILE A 745 7.79 -2.40 -10.13
CA ILE A 745 8.65 -1.74 -11.09
C ILE A 745 9.56 -0.77 -10.34
N LYS A 746 10.87 -0.92 -10.49
CA LYS A 746 11.84 0.03 -9.96
C LYS A 746 12.07 1.13 -11.00
N VAL A 747 11.87 2.38 -10.61
CA VAL A 747 12.06 3.54 -11.48
C VAL A 747 13.34 4.26 -11.10
N ASN A 748 14.07 4.78 -12.09
CA ASN A 748 15.23 5.62 -11.85
C ASN A 748 14.85 6.87 -11.03
N LYS A 749 15.41 6.99 -9.82
CA LYS A 749 15.12 8.08 -8.87
C LYS A 749 15.48 9.47 -9.42
N GLU A 750 16.51 9.60 -10.25
CA GLU A 750 16.92 10.88 -10.84
C GLU A 750 15.96 11.32 -11.95
N CYS A 751 15.38 10.36 -12.68
CA CYS A 751 14.29 10.64 -13.61
C CYS A 751 13.07 11.23 -12.89
N VAL A 752 12.64 10.61 -11.79
CA VAL A 752 11.52 11.13 -10.96
C VAL A 752 11.83 12.54 -10.46
N ARG A 753 13.00 12.74 -9.85
CA ARG A 753 13.45 14.05 -9.35
C ARG A 753 13.48 15.10 -10.45
N GLY A 754 13.97 14.75 -11.64
CA GLY A 754 14.06 15.63 -12.80
C GLY A 754 12.71 16.04 -13.36
N LEU A 755 11.79 15.09 -13.53
CA LEU A 755 10.44 15.35 -14.03
C LEU A 755 9.62 16.19 -13.04
N TRP A 756 9.66 15.84 -11.75
CA TRP A 756 8.98 16.61 -10.71
C TRP A 756 9.52 18.05 -10.60
N ALA A 757 10.85 18.22 -10.68
CA ALA A 757 11.47 19.54 -10.70
C ALA A 757 11.07 20.33 -11.97
N GLY A 758 10.96 19.67 -13.12
CA GLY A 758 10.47 20.27 -14.37
C GLY A 758 9.03 20.78 -14.22
N GLN A 759 8.13 19.96 -13.70
CA GLN A 759 6.73 20.36 -13.42
C GLN A 759 6.65 21.53 -12.45
N GLN A 760 7.46 21.51 -11.38
CA GLN A 760 7.55 22.62 -10.44
C GLN A 760 8.00 23.90 -11.12
N GLN A 761 8.96 23.80 -12.04
CA GLN A 761 9.47 24.95 -12.76
C GLN A 761 8.45 25.54 -13.74
N GLU A 762 7.73 24.69 -14.47
CA GLU A 762 6.67 25.13 -15.39
C GLU A 762 5.51 25.83 -14.66
N LEU A 763 5.05 25.26 -13.56
CA LEU A 763 3.92 25.82 -12.81
C LEU A 763 4.30 27.09 -12.05
N ILE A 764 5.44 27.11 -11.35
CA ILE A 764 5.81 28.21 -10.46
C ILE A 764 6.54 29.32 -11.22
N PHE A 765 7.57 28.98 -12.00
CA PHE A 765 8.43 29.98 -12.64
C PHE A 765 7.87 30.44 -13.99
N LEU A 766 7.36 29.51 -14.81
CA LEU A 766 6.76 29.86 -16.11
C LEU A 766 5.27 30.21 -16.01
N ARG A 767 4.65 30.03 -14.84
CA ARG A 767 3.23 30.29 -14.58
C ARG A 767 2.30 29.61 -15.60
N ASN A 768 2.71 28.45 -16.13
CA ASN A 768 1.86 27.67 -17.03
C ASN A 768 0.73 27.02 -16.23
N ARG A 769 -0.50 27.54 -16.38
CA ARG A 769 -1.69 27.07 -15.66
C ARG A 769 -2.50 26.04 -16.44
N ASN A 770 -2.01 25.56 -17.57
CA ASN A 770 -2.75 24.55 -18.35
C ASN A 770 -2.94 23.27 -17.48
N PRO A 771 -4.18 22.80 -17.27
CA PRO A 771 -4.44 21.57 -16.54
C PRO A 771 -3.84 20.34 -17.26
N GLU A 772 -3.76 20.34 -18.58
CA GLU A 772 -3.21 19.22 -19.37
C GLU A 772 -1.69 19.23 -19.49
N ARG A 773 -0.98 20.19 -18.85
CA ARG A 773 0.48 20.35 -18.93
C ARG A 773 1.28 19.06 -18.64
N GLY A 774 0.72 18.18 -17.81
CA GLY A 774 1.34 16.91 -17.39
C GLY A 774 1.08 15.74 -18.34
N SER A 775 0.11 15.84 -19.26
CA SER A 775 -0.55 14.71 -19.92
C SER A 775 -0.27 14.54 -21.44
N ILE A 776 0.46 15.47 -22.05
CA ILE A 776 0.50 15.62 -23.53
C ILE A 776 1.61 14.79 -24.22
N GLN A 777 2.38 13.96 -23.50
CA GLN A 777 3.47 13.19 -24.13
C GLN A 777 3.47 11.73 -23.69
N ASN A 778 3.12 10.82 -24.60
CA ASN A 778 3.28 9.38 -24.42
C ASN A 778 4.77 9.03 -24.50
N ASN A 779 5.41 8.82 -23.35
CA ASN A 779 6.81 8.38 -23.25
C ASN A 779 6.88 7.15 -22.34
N LYS A 780 6.67 5.98 -22.96
CA LYS A 780 6.68 4.67 -22.29
C LYS A 780 8.02 4.33 -21.63
N GLN A 781 9.12 4.87 -22.15
CA GLN A 781 10.46 4.54 -21.67
C GLN A 781 10.79 5.19 -20.34
N VAL A 782 10.15 6.33 -20.07
CA VAL A 782 10.35 7.13 -18.88
C VAL A 782 9.15 7.03 -17.92
N LEU A 783 7.98 6.57 -18.40
CA LEU A 783 6.71 6.55 -17.65
C LEU A 783 6.33 7.95 -17.18
N ARG A 784 6.42 8.91 -18.10
CA ARG A 784 6.31 10.34 -17.78
C ARG A 784 4.95 10.67 -17.16
N ASN A 785 3.85 10.13 -17.68
CA ASN A 785 2.51 10.46 -17.20
C ASN A 785 2.26 9.83 -15.82
N LEU A 786 2.69 8.58 -15.59
CA LEU A 786 2.64 7.95 -14.28
C LEU A 786 3.47 8.71 -13.22
N ILE A 787 4.68 9.16 -13.59
CA ILE A 787 5.53 9.93 -12.67
C ILE A 787 4.95 11.33 -12.41
N ASN A 788 4.47 12.04 -13.43
CA ASN A 788 3.94 13.40 -13.26
C ASN A 788 2.61 13.43 -12.49
N SER A 789 1.71 12.47 -12.76
CA SER A 789 0.45 12.33 -12.01
C SER A 789 0.70 12.05 -10.54
N SER A 790 1.79 11.35 -10.20
CA SER A 790 2.20 11.09 -8.82
C SER A 790 2.72 12.32 -8.06
N CYS A 791 2.90 13.49 -8.67
CA CYS A 791 3.33 14.69 -7.95
C CYS A 791 2.27 15.18 -6.96
N ASP A 792 2.65 15.60 -5.76
CA ASP A 792 1.71 16.21 -4.80
C ASP A 792 1.01 17.45 -5.42
N GLN A 793 -0.25 17.67 -5.07
CA GLN A 793 -1.00 18.86 -5.50
C GLN A 793 -0.27 20.14 -5.05
N PRO A 794 -0.23 21.20 -5.86
CA PRO A 794 -0.96 21.42 -7.12
C PRO A 794 -0.22 20.94 -8.39
N LEU A 795 0.93 20.25 -8.25
CA LEU A 795 1.79 19.89 -9.37
C LEU A 795 1.25 18.70 -10.16
N GLY A 796 0.83 17.65 -9.47
CA GLY A 796 0.13 16.51 -10.04
C GLY A 796 -1.27 16.38 -9.47
N TYR A 797 -1.83 15.20 -9.63
CA TYR A 797 -3.20 14.87 -9.27
C TYR A 797 -3.30 13.44 -8.69
N PRO A 798 -2.48 13.08 -7.68
CA PRO A 798 -2.61 11.79 -7.02
C PRO A 798 -3.95 11.76 -6.29
N MET A 799 -4.66 10.65 -6.45
CA MET A 799 -5.96 10.44 -5.85
C MET A 799 -5.86 10.21 -4.33
N TYR A 800 -4.70 9.71 -3.88
CA TYR A 800 -4.38 9.55 -2.47
C TYR A 800 -2.91 9.82 -2.21
N VAL A 801 -2.57 10.52 -1.13
CA VAL A 801 -1.20 10.66 -0.64
C VAL A 801 -1.16 10.24 0.82
N SER A 802 -0.40 9.19 1.11
CA SER A 802 -0.23 8.74 2.48
C SER A 802 0.59 9.75 3.29
N PRO A 803 0.37 9.85 4.61
CA PRO A 803 1.40 10.41 5.49
C PRO A 803 2.68 9.57 5.40
N LEU A 804 3.78 10.10 5.92
CA LEU A 804 5.00 9.32 6.08
C LEU A 804 4.71 8.17 7.06
N THR A 805 4.80 6.94 6.56
CA THR A 805 4.49 5.75 7.34
C THR A 805 5.73 4.88 7.49
N THR A 806 5.96 4.39 8.71
CA THR A 806 7.10 3.51 9.01
C THR A 806 6.62 2.08 9.16
N SER A 807 7.23 1.18 8.39
CA SER A 807 7.10 -0.27 8.51
C SER A 807 8.26 -0.83 9.34
N TYR A 808 7.98 -1.80 10.21
CA TYR A 808 8.98 -2.40 11.11
C TYR A 808 9.17 -3.89 10.79
N LEU A 809 10.38 -4.40 10.99
CA LEU A 809 10.66 -5.81 10.74
C LEU A 809 9.78 -6.77 11.55
N GLY A 810 9.42 -6.38 12.78
CA GLY A 810 8.66 -7.21 13.72
C GLY A 810 7.18 -7.40 13.38
N THR A 811 6.60 -6.58 12.49
CA THR A 811 5.19 -6.68 12.09
C THR A 811 4.95 -7.79 11.06
N HIS A 812 6.00 -8.15 10.31
CA HIS A 812 5.90 -9.15 9.25
C HIS A 812 5.67 -10.57 9.79
N ARG A 813 4.60 -11.24 9.35
CA ARG A 813 4.19 -12.55 9.89
C ARG A 813 5.17 -13.68 9.54
N GLN A 814 5.61 -13.79 8.28
CA GLN A 814 6.44 -14.93 7.84
C GLN A 814 7.88 -14.86 8.33
N LEU A 815 8.48 -13.66 8.38
CA LEU A 815 9.85 -13.47 8.82
C LEU A 815 10.10 -13.96 10.25
N ARG A 816 9.09 -13.90 11.14
CA ARG A 816 9.15 -14.47 12.50
C ARG A 816 9.51 -15.97 12.53
N SER A 817 9.23 -16.70 11.45
CA SER A 817 9.57 -18.12 11.32
C SER A 817 11.03 -18.36 10.93
N VAL A 818 11.68 -17.39 10.26
CA VAL A 818 13.06 -17.47 9.80
C VAL A 818 14.00 -16.86 10.81
N TRP A 819 13.67 -15.64 11.21
CA TRP A 819 14.34 -14.84 12.20
C TRP A 819 13.40 -14.79 13.39
N SER A 820 13.66 -15.60 14.42
CA SER A 820 12.93 -15.53 15.69
C SER A 820 12.65 -14.07 16.05
N GLY A 821 11.44 -13.76 16.51
CA GLY A 821 10.99 -12.39 16.78
C GLY A 821 11.93 -11.60 17.72
N PRO A 822 11.66 -10.29 17.95
CA PRO A 822 12.52 -9.43 18.77
C PRO A 822 12.92 -10.12 20.08
N VAL A 823 14.21 -10.06 20.39
CA VAL A 823 14.79 -10.80 21.51
C VAL A 823 14.25 -10.21 22.80
N THR A 824 13.47 -11.00 23.54
CA THR A 824 12.95 -10.62 24.86
C THR A 824 13.63 -11.42 25.96
N LEU A 825 13.79 -10.83 27.14
CA LEU A 825 14.33 -11.52 28.31
C LEU A 825 13.49 -12.75 28.67
N ASP A 826 12.17 -12.66 28.52
CA ASP A 826 11.26 -13.78 28.74
C ASP A 826 11.46 -14.89 27.70
N GLY A 827 11.67 -14.54 26.42
CA GLY A 827 12.05 -15.46 25.35
C GLY A 827 13.37 -16.19 25.61
N ILE A 828 14.40 -15.46 26.05
CA ILE A 828 15.69 -16.06 26.46
C ILE A 828 15.49 -16.99 27.65
N ARG A 829 14.76 -16.55 28.68
CA ARG A 829 14.48 -17.35 29.89
C ARG A 829 13.70 -18.63 29.56
N THR A 830 12.70 -18.54 28.69
CA THR A 830 11.92 -19.70 28.24
C THR A 830 12.74 -20.64 27.36
N TRP A 831 13.61 -20.12 26.50
CA TRP A 831 14.56 -20.93 25.73
C TRP A 831 15.54 -21.68 26.64
N PHE A 832 16.16 -20.99 27.61
CA PHE A 832 17.04 -21.63 28.59
C PHE A 832 16.28 -22.66 29.43
N ARG A 833 15.05 -22.37 29.86
CA ARG A 833 14.21 -23.35 30.58
C ARG A 833 13.89 -24.58 29.73
N THR A 834 13.50 -24.40 28.47
CA THR A 834 13.17 -25.53 27.58
C THR A 834 14.39 -26.36 27.18
N LYS A 835 15.57 -25.73 27.06
CA LYS A 835 16.86 -26.41 26.87
C LYS A 835 17.46 -27.03 28.13
N TRP A 836 17.06 -26.55 29.30
CA TRP A 836 17.46 -27.10 30.60
C TRP A 836 16.54 -28.25 31.05
N LEU A 837 15.28 -28.23 30.61
CA LEU A 837 14.28 -29.29 30.82
C LEU A 837 14.36 -30.41 29.78
N ARG A 838 15.03 -30.19 28.64
CA ARG A 838 15.46 -31.22 27.69
C ARG A 838 16.87 -31.66 28.01
#